data_AF-A0A0F5LC45-F1
#
_entry.id   AF-A0A0F5LC45-F1
#
_cell.length_a   1.000
_cell.length_b   1.000
_cell.length_c   1.000
_cell.angle_alpha   90.00
_cell.angle_beta   90.00
_cell.angle_gamma   90.00
#
_symmetry.space_group_name_H-M   'P 1'
#
loop_
_entity.id
_entity.type
_entity.pdbx_description
1 polymer ?
#
loop_
_entity_poly.entity_id
_entity_poly.type
_entity_poly.pdbx_seq_one_letter_code
_entity_poly.pdbx_strand_id
1 'polypeptide(L)'
;MTLRNDIAITPQLVADHGLKPDEYQKILDLIGREPTYTELGIFSAMWNEHCSYKSSKKWLRTLPTQGPRVIQGPGENAGVVDIGDGQAVVFKMESHNHPSFIEPYQGAATGVGGILRDVFTMGARPVAAMNALRFGAPEHEKTRHLVNGVVAGVGGYGNSFGVPTVGGEVEFDARYNGNILVNAFAAGLADTDKIFYSKAEGVGLPVVYLGAKTGRDGVGGATMASAEFGDDIEEKRPTVQVGDPFTEKRLLEACLELMATGAVIAIQDMGAAGLTCSAVEMGAKGDLGIELDLDKVPVREERMSAYEMMLSESQERMLMVLHPEKEAAARAVFEKWELDFATVGKTTDDLRFRVLWQGEEVANLPIKELGDEAPEYDRPWIEPKSPPALEADDVPQMDIAEALLRLIGGHQCSSRRWVYEQYDTLIQGNSIQRPGGDAGVIRVLGHDSKGLAFTSDVNPRYCEANPYEGGKQAVAECWRNLTATGAEPLAATDNLNFGNPERPEIMGQLVKAVGGIGDACRALDFPIVSGNVSLYNETNGRGILPTPTIGGVGLLPDWQKSVRIGFAAANQPILLIGGPAERGTHLGQSIYLRDLFDRRDGDAPHVDLAAEKKTGDFVRKLIRSGVATACHDLSDGGLGVALAEMAIAGGIGANIVDIEDHNPILQYFGEDQGRYLVTLNLDPQGDEIAALWNEAKSLGIEAPWIGTTGGTELILGKARAVSVAELTHAHESWFPSYMSA
;
A
#
# COMPACT_ATOMS: atom_id res chain seq x y z
N MET A 1 21.93 -12.50 32.40
CA MET A 1 20.97 -13.04 33.37
C MET A 1 19.63 -13.09 32.67
N THR A 2 18.80 -14.11 32.88
CA THR A 2 17.40 -14.11 32.40
C THR A 2 16.64 -12.98 33.11
N LEU A 3 15.87 -12.20 32.36
CA LEU A 3 14.93 -11.24 32.96
C LEU A 3 13.95 -12.00 33.84
N ARG A 4 13.72 -11.49 35.06
CA ARG A 4 12.79 -12.12 36.00
C ARG A 4 11.37 -11.61 35.76
N ASN A 5 10.39 -12.45 36.03
CA ASN A 5 8.98 -12.09 35.86
C ASN A 5 8.39 -11.36 37.08
N ASP A 6 9.07 -11.42 38.23
CA ASP A 6 8.68 -10.86 39.52
C ASP A 6 9.26 -9.45 39.78
N ILE A 7 9.66 -8.75 38.72
CA ILE A 7 10.14 -7.36 38.81
C ILE A 7 8.97 -6.48 39.29
N ALA A 8 9.22 -5.63 40.28
CA ALA A 8 8.22 -4.69 40.79
C ALA A 8 7.81 -3.69 39.69
N ILE A 9 6.50 -3.51 39.48
CA ILE A 9 5.99 -2.60 38.46
C ILE A 9 5.96 -1.18 39.02
N THR A 10 6.88 -0.34 38.55
CA THR A 10 6.98 1.06 38.97
C THR A 10 6.31 1.99 37.95
N PRO A 11 5.89 3.21 38.34
CA PRO A 11 5.36 4.19 37.39
C PRO A 11 6.32 4.49 36.24
N GLN A 12 7.64 4.48 36.49
CA GLN A 12 8.64 4.65 35.44
C GLN A 12 8.61 3.48 34.45
N LEU A 13 8.54 2.24 34.95
CA LEU A 13 8.49 1.05 34.10
C LEU A 13 7.24 1.05 33.22
N VAL A 14 6.09 1.46 33.76
CA VAL A 14 4.85 1.63 32.99
C VAL A 14 5.03 2.64 31.86
N ALA A 15 5.65 3.78 32.15
CA ALA A 15 5.93 4.81 31.15
C ALA A 15 6.93 4.34 30.09
N ASP A 16 7.96 3.58 30.48
CA ASP A 16 8.95 2.99 29.56
C ASP A 16 8.30 1.98 28.59
N HIS A 17 7.16 1.39 28.97
CA HIS A 17 6.33 0.53 28.11
C HIS A 17 5.32 1.31 27.26
N GLY A 18 5.37 2.65 27.26
CA GLY A 18 4.49 3.50 26.46
C GLY A 18 3.03 3.51 26.92
N LEU A 19 2.74 3.02 28.13
CA LEU A 19 1.40 3.00 28.71
C LEU A 19 1.14 4.29 29.49
N LYS A 20 -0.02 4.91 29.26
CA LYS A 20 -0.46 6.09 30.02
C LYS A 20 -0.97 5.68 31.42
N PRO A 21 -0.95 6.58 32.41
CA PRO A 21 -1.42 6.26 33.76
C PRO A 21 -2.88 5.77 33.83
N ASP A 22 -3.75 6.29 32.96
CA ASP A 22 -5.15 5.87 32.83
C ASP A 22 -5.28 4.50 32.15
N GLU A 23 -4.46 4.21 31.14
CA GLU A 23 -4.37 2.89 30.52
C GLU A 23 -3.91 1.85 31.54
N TYR A 24 -2.88 2.16 32.35
CA TYR A 24 -2.41 1.27 33.41
C TYR A 24 -3.47 1.04 34.50
N GLN A 25 -4.21 2.08 34.90
CA GLN A 25 -5.32 1.91 35.82
C GLN A 25 -6.39 0.98 35.24
N LYS A 26 -6.70 1.10 33.94
CA LYS A 26 -7.62 0.19 33.26
C LYS A 26 -7.12 -1.25 33.28
N ILE A 27 -5.81 -1.49 33.10
CA ILE A 27 -5.20 -2.82 33.24
C ILE A 27 -5.45 -3.38 34.64
N LEU A 28 -5.19 -2.60 35.69
CA LEU A 28 -5.40 -3.02 37.08
C LEU A 28 -6.87 -3.37 37.36
N ASP A 29 -7.80 -2.56 36.85
CA ASP A 29 -9.24 -2.78 37.02
C ASP A 29 -9.71 -4.06 36.30
N LEU A 30 -9.12 -4.35 35.14
CA LEU A 30 -9.44 -5.50 34.29
C LEU A 30 -8.91 -6.81 34.85
N ILE A 31 -7.69 -6.84 35.38
CA ILE A 31 -7.10 -8.08 35.95
C ILE A 31 -7.29 -8.21 37.46
N GLY A 32 -7.64 -7.12 38.16
CA GLY A 32 -7.88 -7.09 39.61
C GLY A 32 -6.62 -7.18 40.49
N ARG A 33 -5.43 -7.02 39.92
CA ARG A 33 -4.12 -7.10 40.60
C ARG A 33 -3.03 -6.35 39.81
N GLU A 34 -1.83 -6.28 40.36
CA GLU A 34 -0.64 -5.82 39.61
C GLU A 34 -0.26 -6.89 38.55
N PRO A 35 0.05 -6.48 37.30
CA PRO A 35 0.51 -7.40 36.26
C PRO A 35 1.94 -7.89 36.56
N THR A 36 2.29 -9.09 36.09
CA THR A 36 3.69 -9.52 36.04
C THR A 36 4.46 -8.74 34.97
N TYR A 37 5.79 -8.85 34.96
CA TYR A 37 6.60 -8.17 33.93
C TYR A 37 6.21 -8.61 32.51
N THR A 38 5.97 -9.92 32.30
CA THR A 38 5.51 -10.46 31.01
C THR A 38 4.11 -9.95 30.66
N GLU A 39 3.19 -9.89 31.63
CA GLU A 39 1.84 -9.37 31.39
C GLU A 39 1.84 -7.87 31.05
N LEU A 40 2.67 -7.06 31.71
CA LEU A 40 2.85 -5.65 31.36
C LEU A 40 3.32 -5.48 29.92
N GLY A 41 4.29 -6.31 29.50
CA GLY A 41 4.77 -6.37 28.12
C GLY A 41 3.68 -6.75 27.12
N ILE A 42 2.86 -7.75 27.43
CA ILE A 42 1.71 -8.16 26.61
C ILE A 42 0.72 -7.01 26.44
N PHE A 43 0.31 -6.34 27.53
CA PHE A 43 -0.60 -5.20 27.43
C PHE A 43 0.02 -4.03 26.65
N SER A 44 1.29 -3.71 26.91
CA SER A 44 2.03 -2.67 26.18
C SER A 44 1.99 -2.91 24.67
N ALA A 45 2.24 -4.15 24.24
CA ALA A 45 2.28 -4.50 22.84
C ALA A 45 0.87 -4.53 22.20
N MET A 46 -0.14 -5.04 22.92
CA MET A 46 -1.51 -5.12 22.39
C MET A 46 -2.23 -3.77 22.36
N TRP A 47 -1.92 -2.86 23.28
CA TRP A 47 -2.61 -1.55 23.44
C TRP A 47 -1.82 -0.36 22.86
N ASN A 48 -0.68 -0.61 22.21
CA ASN A 48 0.01 0.43 21.47
C ASN A 48 -0.79 0.85 20.22
N GLU A 49 -0.39 1.96 19.60
CA GLU A 49 -1.11 2.50 18.44
C GLU A 49 -1.10 1.53 17.25
N HIS A 50 0.03 0.86 17.02
CA HIS A 50 0.24 -0.04 15.89
C HIS A 50 -0.70 -1.25 15.88
N CYS A 51 -0.94 -1.87 17.04
CA CYS A 51 -1.81 -3.04 17.16
C CYS A 51 -3.28 -2.67 17.39
N SER A 52 -3.56 -1.65 18.22
CA SER A 52 -4.94 -1.33 18.64
C SER A 52 -5.66 -0.36 17.74
N TYR A 53 -4.93 0.42 16.93
CA TYR A 53 -5.47 1.51 16.11
C TYR A 53 -6.26 2.53 16.95
N LYS A 54 -5.92 2.73 18.22
CA LYS A 54 -6.73 3.47 19.21
C LYS A 54 -7.12 4.88 18.79
N SER A 55 -6.36 5.54 17.91
CA SER A 55 -6.66 6.89 17.40
C SER A 55 -7.46 6.88 16.11
N SER A 56 -7.34 5.83 15.28
CA SER A 56 -7.89 5.77 13.93
C SER A 56 -9.13 4.87 13.82
N LYS A 57 -9.26 3.84 14.67
CA LYS A 57 -10.33 2.82 14.65
C LYS A 57 -11.73 3.43 14.53
N LYS A 58 -12.01 4.50 15.27
CA LYS A 58 -13.29 5.24 15.20
C LYS A 58 -13.62 5.68 13.76
N TRP A 59 -12.63 6.22 13.05
CA TRP A 59 -12.78 6.81 11.72
C TRP A 59 -12.74 5.75 10.62
N LEU A 60 -11.93 4.71 10.78
CA LEU A 60 -11.87 3.58 9.84
C LEU A 60 -13.23 2.89 9.69
N ARG A 61 -14.06 2.84 10.75
CA ARG A 61 -15.43 2.30 10.68
C ARG A 61 -16.37 3.07 9.74
N THR A 62 -15.98 4.27 9.26
CA THR A 62 -16.77 5.07 8.32
C THR A 62 -16.52 4.69 6.84
N LEU A 63 -15.46 3.92 6.57
CA LEU A 63 -15.11 3.47 5.24
C LEU A 63 -16.10 2.40 4.74
N PRO A 64 -16.44 2.38 3.43
CA PRO A 64 -17.24 1.31 2.85
C PRO A 64 -16.41 0.04 2.70
N THR A 65 -16.77 -1.01 3.44
CA THR A 65 -16.01 -2.28 3.48
C THR A 65 -16.74 -3.46 2.85
N GLN A 66 -17.95 -3.24 2.35
CA GLN A 66 -18.79 -4.24 1.71
C GLN A 66 -18.98 -3.90 0.24
N GLY A 67 -19.08 -4.93 -0.59
CA GLY A 67 -19.33 -4.80 -2.02
C GLY A 67 -19.74 -6.14 -2.63
N PRO A 68 -20.26 -6.13 -3.87
CA PRO A 68 -20.85 -7.32 -4.49
C PRO A 68 -19.86 -8.48 -4.69
N ARG A 69 -18.56 -8.17 -4.79
CA ARG A 69 -17.48 -9.15 -4.96
C ARG A 69 -16.62 -9.35 -3.71
N VAL A 70 -16.91 -8.65 -2.61
CA VAL A 70 -16.11 -8.79 -1.39
C VAL A 70 -16.50 -10.08 -0.69
N ILE A 71 -15.56 -11.02 -0.59
CA ILE A 71 -15.72 -12.27 0.18
C ILE A 71 -15.37 -12.00 1.65
N GLN A 72 -14.27 -11.29 1.88
CA GLN A 72 -13.79 -10.92 3.21
C GLN A 72 -13.27 -9.48 3.16
N GLY A 73 -13.91 -8.60 3.95
CA GLY A 73 -13.43 -7.24 4.20
C GLY A 73 -12.44 -7.19 5.39
N PRO A 74 -12.24 -6.01 6.01
CA PRO A 74 -11.32 -5.86 7.13
C PRO A 74 -11.68 -6.77 8.31
N GLY A 75 -10.66 -7.32 8.98
CA GLY A 75 -10.80 -8.19 10.15
C GLY A 75 -9.95 -9.47 10.09
N GLU A 76 -9.44 -9.83 8.92
CA GLU A 76 -8.44 -10.87 8.71
C GLU A 76 -7.12 -10.26 8.19
N ASN A 77 -6.09 -11.09 8.02
CA ASN A 77 -4.77 -10.66 7.56
C ASN A 77 -4.78 -9.93 6.22
N ALA A 78 -5.72 -10.24 5.32
CA ALA A 78 -5.85 -9.59 4.04
C ALA A 78 -7.31 -9.61 3.55
N GLY A 79 -7.63 -8.71 2.63
CA GLY A 79 -8.95 -8.63 2.02
C GLY A 79 -9.08 -9.65 0.89
N VAL A 80 -10.27 -10.23 0.73
CA VAL A 80 -10.54 -11.27 -0.27
C VAL A 80 -11.67 -10.85 -1.19
N VAL A 81 -11.43 -10.93 -2.50
CA VAL A 81 -12.35 -10.47 -3.54
C VAL A 81 -12.55 -11.56 -4.59
N ASP A 82 -13.81 -11.82 -4.94
CA ASP A 82 -14.22 -12.74 -6.00
C ASP A 82 -13.83 -12.20 -7.38
N ILE A 83 -13.09 -13.01 -8.14
CA ILE A 83 -12.69 -12.73 -9.52
C ILE A 83 -13.39 -13.64 -10.54
N GLY A 84 -14.45 -14.33 -10.12
CA GLY A 84 -15.22 -15.27 -10.91
C GLY A 84 -14.57 -16.65 -11.02
N ASP A 85 -15.32 -17.61 -11.57
CA ASP A 85 -14.89 -19.00 -11.80
C ASP A 85 -14.49 -19.75 -10.52
N GLY A 86 -15.04 -19.36 -9.38
CA GLY A 86 -14.68 -19.93 -8.07
C GLY A 86 -13.28 -19.54 -7.60
N GLN A 87 -12.67 -18.51 -8.19
CA GLN A 87 -11.36 -17.98 -7.80
C GLN A 87 -11.49 -16.63 -7.09
N ALA A 88 -10.54 -16.34 -6.20
CA ALA A 88 -10.43 -15.09 -5.49
C ALA A 88 -9.02 -14.50 -5.60
N VAL A 89 -8.95 -13.17 -5.47
CA VAL A 89 -7.71 -12.43 -5.20
C VAL A 89 -7.68 -12.01 -3.73
N VAL A 90 -6.53 -12.20 -3.09
CA VAL A 90 -6.27 -11.82 -1.70
C VAL A 90 -5.18 -10.77 -1.69
N PHE A 91 -5.40 -9.62 -1.04
CA PHE A 91 -4.42 -8.54 -1.05
C PHE A 91 -4.50 -7.60 0.16
N LYS A 92 -3.37 -6.94 0.43
CA LYS A 92 -3.20 -5.92 1.47
C LYS A 92 -2.02 -5.03 1.13
N MET A 93 -1.96 -3.87 1.78
CA MET A 93 -0.80 -2.99 1.82
C MET A 93 -0.39 -2.69 3.27
N GLU A 94 0.90 -2.71 3.56
CA GLU A 94 1.48 -2.43 4.88
C GLU A 94 2.61 -1.39 4.80
N SER A 95 3.01 -0.82 5.95
CA SER A 95 4.09 0.17 6.06
C SER A 95 5.23 -0.34 6.94
N HIS A 96 6.48 -0.03 6.57
CA HIS A 96 7.66 -0.32 7.39
C HIS A 96 8.58 0.92 7.55
N ASN A 97 7.95 2.08 7.76
CA ASN A 97 8.59 3.41 7.73
C ASN A 97 9.74 3.57 8.73
N HIS A 98 9.46 3.35 10.02
CA HIS A 98 10.43 3.62 11.07
C HIS A 98 11.67 2.71 10.96
N PRO A 99 11.51 1.37 10.80
CA PRO A 99 12.65 0.48 10.56
C PRO A 99 13.44 0.85 9.30
N SER A 100 12.77 1.19 8.20
CA SER A 100 13.43 1.57 6.94
C SER A 100 14.18 2.90 7.02
N PHE A 101 13.80 3.82 7.90
CA PHE A 101 14.59 5.04 8.10
C PHE A 101 15.91 4.77 8.85
N ILE A 102 15.92 3.81 9.77
CA ILE A 102 17.08 3.45 10.61
C ILE A 102 18.02 2.49 9.88
N GLU A 103 17.48 1.41 9.32
CA GLU A 103 18.20 0.39 8.57
C GLU A 103 17.46 0.13 7.25
N PRO A 104 17.80 0.86 6.17
CA PRO A 104 16.95 0.91 4.98
C PRO A 104 16.83 -0.41 4.23
N TYR A 105 17.89 -1.22 4.22
CA TYR A 105 17.84 -2.53 3.55
C TYR A 105 16.94 -3.48 4.33
N GLN A 106 17.22 -3.66 5.61
CA GLN A 106 16.52 -4.64 6.43
C GLN A 106 15.08 -4.23 6.69
N GLY A 107 14.84 -2.96 7.00
CA GLY A 107 13.48 -2.45 7.20
C GLY A 107 12.61 -2.63 5.97
N ALA A 108 13.13 -2.38 4.77
CA ALA A 108 12.35 -2.59 3.55
C ALA A 108 12.16 -4.09 3.22
N ALA A 109 13.19 -4.91 3.43
CA ALA A 109 13.15 -6.34 3.18
C ALA A 109 12.11 -7.05 4.07
N THR A 110 12.09 -6.74 5.38
CA THR A 110 11.12 -7.33 6.31
C THR A 110 9.71 -6.82 6.09
N GLY A 111 9.54 -5.58 5.62
CA GLY A 111 8.24 -5.08 5.17
C GLY A 111 7.67 -5.87 3.98
N VAL A 112 8.52 -6.25 3.01
CA VAL A 112 8.11 -7.13 1.89
C VAL A 112 7.78 -8.54 2.37
N GLY A 113 8.57 -9.10 3.29
CA GLY A 113 8.26 -10.40 3.89
C GLY A 113 6.91 -10.40 4.61
N GLY A 114 6.69 -9.44 5.52
CA GLY A 114 5.43 -9.30 6.27
C GLY A 114 4.19 -9.32 5.37
N ILE A 115 4.16 -8.48 4.35
CA ILE A 115 3.00 -8.40 3.47
C ILE A 115 2.77 -9.65 2.61
N LEU A 116 3.85 -10.36 2.24
CA LEU A 116 3.73 -11.64 1.54
C LEU A 116 3.13 -12.71 2.46
N ARG A 117 3.54 -12.73 3.75
CA ARG A 117 2.98 -13.63 4.76
C ARG A 117 1.50 -13.41 4.98
N ASP A 118 1.04 -12.17 5.09
CA ASP A 118 -0.39 -11.88 5.23
C ASP A 118 -1.23 -12.52 4.13
N VAL A 119 -0.75 -12.43 2.89
CA VAL A 119 -1.45 -12.98 1.73
C VAL A 119 -1.48 -14.50 1.77
N PHE A 120 -0.34 -15.16 2.01
CA PHE A 120 -0.32 -16.63 1.97
C PHE A 120 -0.88 -17.30 3.22
N THR A 121 -1.00 -16.57 4.33
CA THR A 121 -1.73 -17.00 5.53
C THR A 121 -3.19 -17.31 5.20
N MET A 122 -3.79 -16.55 4.29
CA MET A 122 -5.16 -16.77 3.80
C MET A 122 -5.29 -17.93 2.80
N GLY A 123 -4.20 -18.63 2.49
CA GLY A 123 -4.13 -19.71 1.49
C GLY A 123 -3.93 -19.25 0.06
N ALA A 124 -3.62 -17.97 -0.15
CA ALA A 124 -3.37 -17.43 -1.48
C ALA A 124 -1.89 -17.50 -1.86
N ARG A 125 -1.59 -17.93 -3.08
CA ARG A 125 -0.22 -17.88 -3.60
C ARG A 125 0.08 -16.46 -4.08
N PRO A 126 1.10 -15.76 -3.54
CA PRO A 126 1.45 -14.43 -4.02
C PRO A 126 1.87 -14.43 -5.50
N VAL A 127 1.30 -13.52 -6.29
CA VAL A 127 1.50 -13.41 -7.74
C VAL A 127 1.89 -12.02 -8.22
N ALA A 128 1.74 -11.00 -7.38
CA ALA A 128 2.11 -9.63 -7.68
C ALA A 128 2.47 -8.86 -6.41
N ALA A 129 3.46 -7.98 -6.50
CA ALA A 129 3.82 -7.02 -5.48
C ALA A 129 3.90 -5.59 -6.06
N MET A 130 3.73 -4.58 -5.21
CA MET A 130 3.98 -3.18 -5.54
C MET A 130 4.60 -2.46 -4.34
N ASN A 131 5.26 -1.34 -4.58
CA ASN A 131 5.86 -0.53 -3.51
C ASN A 131 5.53 0.94 -3.68
N ALA A 132 5.04 1.57 -2.61
CA ALA A 132 4.79 2.99 -2.54
C ALA A 132 5.84 3.65 -1.65
N LEU A 133 6.78 4.37 -2.27
CA LEU A 133 7.98 4.89 -1.62
C LEU A 133 7.95 6.42 -1.59
N ARG A 134 8.27 7.01 -0.44
CA ARG A 134 8.43 8.46 -0.29
C ARG A 134 9.75 8.78 0.39
N PHE A 135 10.57 9.59 -0.26
CA PHE A 135 11.90 9.95 0.21
C PHE A 135 12.03 11.46 0.44
N GLY A 136 13.07 11.83 1.18
CA GLY A 136 13.45 13.23 1.39
C GLY A 136 13.82 13.95 0.08
N ALA A 137 14.12 15.24 0.19
CA ALA A 137 14.60 16.02 -0.94
C ALA A 137 15.90 15.41 -1.51
N PRO A 138 16.10 15.40 -2.86
CA PRO A 138 17.26 14.76 -3.48
C PRO A 138 18.61 15.27 -2.95
N GLU A 139 18.70 16.55 -2.63
CA GLU A 139 19.90 17.23 -2.12
C GLU A 139 20.21 16.94 -0.65
N HIS A 140 19.28 16.33 0.10
CA HIS A 140 19.50 16.00 1.51
C HIS A 140 20.47 14.81 1.63
N GLU A 141 21.42 14.92 2.56
CA GLU A 141 22.59 14.02 2.66
C GLU A 141 22.22 12.54 2.85
N LYS A 142 21.13 12.25 3.57
CA LYS A 142 20.67 10.88 3.83
C LYS A 142 19.87 10.29 2.66
N THR A 143 19.23 11.11 1.81
CA THR A 143 18.21 10.66 0.86
C THR A 143 18.74 9.56 -0.06
N ARG A 144 19.93 9.75 -0.62
CA ARG A 144 20.52 8.77 -1.54
C ARG A 144 20.82 7.44 -0.88
N HIS A 145 21.33 7.46 0.36
CA HIS A 145 21.60 6.25 1.12
C HIS A 145 20.31 5.48 1.38
N LEU A 146 19.24 6.19 1.77
CA LEU A 146 17.93 5.60 2.03
C LEU A 146 17.30 5.02 0.76
N VAL A 147 17.32 5.75 -0.36
CA VAL A 147 16.86 5.24 -1.67
C VAL A 147 17.60 3.96 -2.04
N ASN A 148 18.93 3.96 -1.98
CA ASN A 148 19.73 2.79 -2.33
C ASN A 148 19.42 1.59 -1.42
N GLY A 149 19.37 1.80 -0.10
CA GLY A 149 19.12 0.74 0.86
C GLY A 149 17.72 0.14 0.73
N VAL A 150 16.68 0.98 0.63
CA VAL A 150 15.29 0.53 0.51
C VAL A 150 15.08 -0.24 -0.79
N VAL A 151 15.54 0.30 -1.92
CA VAL A 151 15.38 -0.38 -3.22
C VAL A 151 16.13 -1.70 -3.25
N ALA A 152 17.36 -1.75 -2.72
CA ALA A 152 18.10 -2.99 -2.61
C ALA A 152 17.42 -4.01 -1.67
N GLY A 153 16.81 -3.56 -0.56
CA GLY A 153 16.09 -4.41 0.38
C GLY A 153 14.83 -5.03 -0.23
N VAL A 154 14.00 -4.21 -0.89
CA VAL A 154 12.81 -4.66 -1.62
C VAL A 154 13.17 -5.71 -2.67
N GLY A 155 14.17 -5.40 -3.52
CA GLY A 155 14.62 -6.33 -4.56
C GLY A 155 15.24 -7.59 -3.97
N GLY A 156 16.06 -7.46 -2.93
CA GLY A 156 16.71 -8.59 -2.26
C GLY A 156 15.72 -9.62 -1.74
N TYR A 157 14.62 -9.16 -1.13
CA TYR A 157 13.57 -10.04 -0.62
C TYR A 157 12.65 -10.58 -1.72
N GLY A 158 12.03 -9.69 -2.51
CA GLY A 158 11.05 -10.07 -3.53
C GLY A 158 11.61 -10.99 -4.62
N ASN A 159 12.84 -10.73 -5.08
CA ASN A 159 13.50 -11.55 -6.11
C ASN A 159 13.82 -12.94 -5.60
N SER A 160 14.31 -13.04 -4.36
CA SER A 160 14.68 -14.32 -3.73
C SER A 160 13.46 -15.17 -3.40
N PHE A 161 12.37 -14.53 -2.97
CA PHE A 161 11.09 -15.19 -2.70
C PHE A 161 10.38 -15.65 -3.99
N GLY A 162 10.53 -14.87 -5.06
CA GLY A 162 10.05 -15.20 -6.40
C GLY A 162 8.64 -14.68 -6.72
N VAL A 163 8.37 -13.44 -6.36
CA VAL A 163 7.13 -12.71 -6.70
C VAL A 163 7.49 -11.46 -7.51
N PRO A 164 6.84 -11.23 -8.67
CA PRO A 164 7.17 -10.08 -9.49
C PRO A 164 6.62 -8.78 -8.89
N THR A 165 7.44 -7.73 -8.88
CA THR A 165 6.99 -6.36 -8.59
C THR A 165 6.43 -5.74 -9.86
N VAL A 166 5.10 -5.55 -9.92
CA VAL A 166 4.39 -5.19 -11.15
C VAL A 166 4.13 -3.69 -11.30
N GLY A 167 4.31 -2.92 -10.23
CA GLY A 167 4.06 -1.48 -10.18
C GLY A 167 4.50 -0.85 -8.87
N GLY A 168 4.11 0.40 -8.67
CA GLY A 168 4.45 1.18 -7.49
C GLY A 168 4.71 2.65 -7.81
N GLU A 169 5.05 3.42 -6.79
CA GLU A 169 5.24 4.86 -6.86
C GLU A 169 6.51 5.28 -6.09
N VAL A 170 7.16 6.35 -6.56
CA VAL A 170 8.32 6.96 -5.92
C VAL A 170 8.17 8.47 -6.02
N GLU A 171 8.18 9.16 -4.89
CA GLU A 171 8.15 10.64 -4.83
C GLU A 171 9.20 11.17 -3.85
N PHE A 172 9.61 12.42 -4.06
CA PHE A 172 10.57 13.12 -3.22
C PHE A 172 9.97 14.43 -2.68
N ASP A 173 10.02 14.66 -1.37
CA ASP A 173 9.73 15.98 -0.77
C ASP A 173 10.53 16.17 0.52
N ALA A 174 10.93 17.41 0.81
CA ALA A 174 11.70 17.75 2.00
C ALA A 174 10.99 17.40 3.34
N ARG A 175 9.66 17.24 3.35
CA ARG A 175 8.89 16.77 4.52
C ARG A 175 9.22 15.34 4.91
N TYR A 176 9.84 14.55 4.03
CA TYR A 176 10.29 13.19 4.33
C TYR A 176 11.80 13.10 4.66
N ASN A 177 12.51 14.25 4.79
CA ASN A 177 13.93 14.26 5.16
C ASN A 177 14.21 13.56 6.50
N GLY A 178 13.29 13.75 7.45
CA GLY A 178 13.36 13.16 8.78
C GLY A 178 12.73 11.78 8.88
N ASN A 179 11.83 11.43 7.96
CA ASN A 179 10.98 10.23 7.96
C ASN A 179 10.57 9.83 6.54
N ILE A 180 11.07 8.70 6.06
CA ILE A 180 10.68 8.14 4.77
C ILE A 180 9.46 7.24 4.91
N LEU A 181 8.73 7.02 3.81
CA LEU A 181 7.66 6.02 3.76
C LEU A 181 8.08 4.84 2.89
N VAL A 182 7.85 3.64 3.41
CA VAL A 182 8.10 2.38 2.71
C VAL A 182 6.85 1.53 2.86
N ASN A 183 5.96 1.65 1.90
CA ASN A 183 4.72 0.90 1.86
C ASN A 183 4.85 -0.26 0.87
N ALA A 184 4.55 -1.48 1.31
CA ALA A 184 4.62 -2.70 0.50
C ALA A 184 3.22 -3.26 0.31
N PHE A 185 2.88 -3.62 -0.93
CA PHE A 185 1.63 -4.27 -1.32
C PHE A 185 1.93 -5.67 -1.85
N ALA A 186 1.07 -6.63 -1.52
CA ALA A 186 1.08 -7.95 -2.16
C ALA A 186 -0.33 -8.40 -2.52
N ALA A 187 -0.44 -9.14 -3.63
CA ALA A 187 -1.64 -9.82 -4.05
C ALA A 187 -1.35 -11.29 -4.39
N GLY A 188 -2.26 -12.17 -3.99
CA GLY A 188 -2.21 -13.60 -4.25
C GLY A 188 -3.52 -14.15 -4.79
N LEU A 189 -3.44 -15.33 -5.40
CA LEU A 189 -4.59 -16.06 -5.94
C LEU A 189 -4.92 -17.28 -5.09
N ALA A 190 -6.21 -17.51 -4.85
CA ALA A 190 -6.74 -18.68 -4.17
C ALA A 190 -8.04 -19.14 -4.83
N ASP A 191 -8.44 -20.39 -4.55
CA ASP A 191 -9.81 -20.84 -4.80
C ASP A 191 -10.72 -20.35 -3.67
N THR A 192 -11.94 -19.95 -4.00
CA THR A 192 -12.93 -19.38 -3.05
C THR A 192 -13.30 -20.34 -1.91
N ASP A 193 -13.17 -21.66 -2.12
CA ASP A 193 -13.42 -22.71 -1.13
C ASP A 193 -12.17 -23.11 -0.33
N LYS A 194 -11.03 -22.44 -0.57
CA LYS A 194 -9.74 -22.68 0.08
C LYS A 194 -9.17 -21.41 0.72
N ILE A 195 -10.05 -20.53 1.17
CA ILE A 195 -9.68 -19.37 1.99
C ILE A 195 -9.60 -19.82 3.44
N PHE A 196 -8.46 -19.52 4.08
CA PHE A 196 -8.22 -19.83 5.48
C PHE A 196 -8.38 -18.58 6.34
N TYR A 197 -8.87 -18.79 7.57
CA TYR A 197 -9.17 -17.73 8.52
C TYR A 197 -8.41 -17.99 9.83
N SER A 198 -8.24 -16.96 10.65
CA SER A 198 -7.50 -17.10 11.91
C SER A 198 -8.33 -17.56 13.11
N LYS A 199 -9.63 -17.77 12.91
CA LYS A 199 -10.55 -18.21 13.97
C LYS A 199 -10.32 -19.67 14.38
N ALA A 200 -9.81 -19.89 15.60
CA ALA A 200 -9.74 -21.23 16.18
C ALA A 200 -11.13 -21.79 16.51
N GLU A 201 -11.37 -23.07 16.22
CA GLU A 201 -12.62 -23.76 16.56
C GLU A 201 -12.35 -25.12 17.20
N GLY A 202 -12.83 -25.31 18.43
CA GLY A 202 -12.71 -26.55 19.20
C GLY A 202 -11.76 -26.45 20.39
N VAL A 203 -12.08 -27.20 21.45
CA VAL A 203 -11.38 -27.18 22.75
C VAL A 203 -10.37 -28.32 22.84
N GLY A 204 -9.20 -28.06 23.43
CA GLY A 204 -8.15 -29.06 23.64
C GLY A 204 -7.37 -29.39 22.38
N LEU A 205 -7.47 -28.56 21.34
CA LEU A 205 -6.80 -28.76 20.07
C LEU A 205 -5.35 -28.27 20.14
N PRO A 206 -4.40 -28.93 19.46
CA PRO A 206 -2.99 -28.55 19.48
C PRO A 206 -2.78 -27.19 18.81
N VAL A 207 -2.09 -26.30 19.53
CA VAL A 207 -1.54 -25.04 19.00
C VAL A 207 -0.09 -25.31 18.62
N VAL A 208 0.25 -25.07 17.36
CA VAL A 208 1.51 -25.47 16.74
C VAL A 208 2.24 -24.26 16.20
N TYR A 209 3.52 -24.19 16.54
CA TYR A 209 4.50 -23.24 16.05
C TYR A 209 5.23 -23.79 14.84
N LEU A 210 5.41 -22.96 13.82
CA LEU A 210 5.99 -23.34 12.54
C LEU A 210 6.94 -22.25 12.03
N GLY A 211 8.04 -22.64 11.39
CA GLY A 211 8.95 -21.71 10.71
C GLY A 211 10.28 -21.51 11.44
N ALA A 212 10.84 -20.30 11.36
CA ALA A 212 12.14 -19.97 11.94
C ALA A 212 12.13 -20.01 13.48
N LYS A 213 13.30 -20.10 14.12
CA LYS A 213 13.43 -20.11 15.58
C LYS A 213 13.35 -18.70 16.18
N THR A 214 12.67 -18.59 17.31
CA THR A 214 12.50 -17.35 18.07
C THR A 214 13.83 -16.87 18.67
N GLY A 215 14.17 -15.61 18.41
CA GLY A 215 15.33 -14.90 18.97
C GLY A 215 14.91 -13.58 19.63
N ARG A 216 15.87 -12.77 20.09
CA ARG A 216 15.62 -11.44 20.70
C ARG A 216 15.44 -10.34 19.65
N ASP A 217 14.79 -10.66 18.54
CA ASP A 217 14.59 -9.71 17.44
C ASP A 217 13.39 -8.82 17.73
N GLY A 218 13.54 -7.51 17.55
CA GLY A 218 12.42 -6.56 17.60
C GLY A 218 11.63 -6.54 18.91
N VAL A 219 12.20 -6.99 20.04
CA VAL A 219 11.50 -6.94 21.34
C VAL A 219 11.22 -5.46 21.69
N GLY A 220 9.95 -5.06 21.60
CA GLY A 220 9.51 -3.66 21.76
C GLY A 220 9.40 -2.85 20.45
N GLY A 221 9.52 -3.50 19.28
CA GLY A 221 9.42 -2.88 17.96
C GLY A 221 8.10 -2.16 17.72
N ALA A 222 6.99 -2.79 18.08
CA ALA A 222 5.65 -2.17 17.97
C ALA A 222 5.49 -0.89 18.82
N THR A 223 6.16 -0.81 19.99
CA THR A 223 6.18 0.41 20.82
C THR A 223 7.02 1.50 20.15
N MET A 224 8.13 1.14 19.52
CA MET A 224 8.96 2.08 18.76
C MET A 224 8.20 2.67 17.55
N ALA A 225 7.39 1.86 16.85
CA ALA A 225 6.58 2.33 15.73
C ALA A 225 5.41 3.26 16.15
N SER A 226 5.17 3.40 17.45
CA SER A 226 4.11 4.23 18.03
C SER A 226 4.66 5.51 18.70
N ALA A 227 5.91 5.89 18.44
CA ALA A 227 6.58 7.03 19.06
C ALA A 227 7.29 7.91 18.02
N GLU A 228 7.34 9.22 18.29
CA GLU A 228 8.05 10.19 17.45
C GLU A 228 9.57 9.96 17.47
N PHE A 229 10.26 10.43 16.43
CA PHE A 229 11.71 10.41 16.39
C PHE A 229 12.37 11.62 17.06
N GLY A 230 13.44 11.34 17.81
CA GLY A 230 14.34 12.32 18.42
C GLY A 230 15.81 12.07 18.05
N ASP A 231 16.72 12.73 18.77
CA ASP A 231 18.17 12.75 18.47
C ASP A 231 18.90 11.41 18.75
N ASP A 232 18.25 10.44 19.42
CA ASP A 232 18.79 9.13 19.83
C ASP A 232 18.46 7.97 18.87
N ILE A 233 17.98 8.28 17.66
CA ILE A 233 17.43 7.30 16.71
C ILE A 233 18.41 6.18 16.33
N GLU A 234 19.70 6.50 16.19
CA GLU A 234 20.75 5.54 15.80
C GLU A 234 20.97 4.46 16.86
N GLU A 235 20.66 4.75 18.12
CA GLU A 235 20.76 3.78 19.23
C GLU A 235 19.73 2.64 19.10
N LYS A 236 18.67 2.85 18.30
CA LYS A 236 17.61 1.86 18.05
C LYS A 236 17.94 0.89 16.93
N ARG A 237 19.03 1.06 16.17
CA ARG A 237 19.40 0.17 15.05
C ARG A 237 19.40 -1.34 15.38
N PRO A 238 19.83 -1.80 16.56
CA PRO A 238 19.82 -3.23 16.90
C PRO A 238 18.41 -3.85 16.99
N THR A 239 17.34 -3.05 17.03
CA THR A 239 15.96 -3.55 17.08
C THR A 239 15.40 -3.89 15.70
N VAL A 240 16.03 -3.44 14.61
CA VAL A 240 15.58 -3.73 13.24
C VAL A 240 15.87 -5.20 12.91
N GLN A 241 14.82 -5.94 12.55
CA GLN A 241 14.95 -7.38 12.28
C GLN A 241 15.62 -7.62 10.92
N VAL A 242 16.22 -8.80 10.77
CA VAL A 242 16.78 -9.27 9.50
C VAL A 242 15.83 -10.31 8.91
N GLY A 243 15.42 -10.12 7.66
CA GLY A 243 14.56 -11.05 6.94
C GLY A 243 15.35 -12.16 6.23
N ASP A 244 14.77 -13.35 6.14
CA ASP A 244 15.29 -14.49 5.37
C ASP A 244 14.28 -14.95 4.30
N PRO A 245 14.35 -14.39 3.07
CA PRO A 245 13.40 -14.71 2.01
C PRO A 245 13.46 -16.18 1.55
N PHE A 246 14.58 -16.87 1.76
CA PHE A 246 14.70 -18.28 1.38
C PHE A 246 13.94 -19.17 2.37
N THR A 247 14.01 -18.86 3.66
CA THR A 247 13.19 -19.52 4.68
C THR A 247 11.72 -19.21 4.45
N GLU A 248 11.37 -17.96 4.14
CA GLU A 248 9.96 -17.62 3.89
C GLU A 248 9.41 -18.30 2.64
N LYS A 249 10.22 -18.46 1.59
CA LYS A 249 9.80 -19.24 0.42
C LYS A 249 9.51 -20.69 0.77
N ARG A 250 10.33 -21.32 1.61
CA ARG A 250 10.05 -22.68 2.12
C ARG A 250 8.78 -22.71 2.95
N LEU A 251 8.56 -21.68 3.79
CA LEU A 251 7.37 -21.53 4.61
C LEU A 251 6.09 -21.40 3.75
N LEU A 252 6.11 -20.60 2.69
CA LEU A 252 5.01 -20.51 1.72
C LEU A 252 4.65 -21.89 1.17
N GLU A 253 5.62 -22.63 0.64
CA GLU A 253 5.33 -23.92 0.02
C GLU A 253 4.84 -24.96 1.06
N ALA A 254 5.41 -24.95 2.27
CA ALA A 254 4.95 -25.80 3.38
C ALA A 254 3.52 -25.47 3.81
N CYS A 255 3.17 -24.18 3.94
CA CYS A 255 1.83 -23.74 4.31
C CYS A 255 0.79 -24.15 3.27
N LEU A 256 1.05 -23.89 1.97
CA LEU A 256 0.12 -24.27 0.91
C LEU A 256 -0.03 -25.79 0.77
N GLU A 257 1.05 -26.55 0.94
CA GLU A 257 0.99 -28.02 0.97
C GLU A 257 0.19 -28.54 2.17
N LEU A 258 0.41 -27.98 3.36
CA LEU A 258 -0.31 -28.33 4.58
C LEU A 258 -1.81 -28.05 4.45
N MET A 259 -2.17 -26.86 3.99
CA MET A 259 -3.55 -26.43 3.77
C MET A 259 -4.30 -27.41 2.86
N ALA A 260 -3.66 -27.89 1.79
CA ALA A 260 -4.23 -28.86 0.88
C ALA A 260 -4.53 -30.23 1.54
N THR A 261 -3.89 -30.57 2.67
CA THR A 261 -4.19 -31.80 3.43
C THR A 261 -5.48 -31.69 4.26
N GLY A 262 -6.01 -30.47 4.45
CA GLY A 262 -7.11 -30.17 5.35
C GLY A 262 -6.75 -30.41 6.82
N ALA A 263 -5.49 -30.24 7.22
CA ALA A 263 -5.04 -30.34 8.61
C ALA A 263 -5.26 -29.07 9.42
N VAL A 264 -5.37 -27.93 8.74
CA VAL A 264 -5.45 -26.59 9.35
C VAL A 264 -6.89 -26.27 9.73
N ILE A 265 -7.10 -25.90 10.99
CA ILE A 265 -8.36 -25.34 11.50
C ILE A 265 -8.28 -23.82 11.48
N ALA A 266 -7.17 -23.28 12.00
CA ALA A 266 -6.87 -21.87 12.02
C ALA A 266 -5.38 -21.65 11.79
N ILE A 267 -5.05 -20.49 11.22
CA ILE A 267 -3.69 -20.09 10.90
C ILE A 267 -3.54 -18.60 11.14
N GLN A 268 -2.39 -18.20 11.67
CA GLN A 268 -2.02 -16.81 11.86
C GLN A 268 -0.54 -16.63 11.58
N ASP A 269 -0.19 -15.53 10.93
CA ASP A 269 1.20 -15.10 10.81
C ASP A 269 1.69 -14.59 12.17
N MET A 270 3.02 -14.50 12.34
CA MET A 270 3.62 -13.93 13.53
C MET A 270 4.43 -12.68 13.18
N GLY A 271 3.75 -11.54 13.15
CA GLY A 271 4.34 -10.21 12.94
C GLY A 271 4.61 -9.44 14.24
N ALA A 272 4.05 -8.23 14.33
CA ALA A 272 4.17 -7.35 15.50
C ALA A 272 3.68 -8.04 16.78
N ALA A 273 4.43 -7.89 17.87
CA ALA A 273 4.20 -8.59 19.14
C ALA A 273 4.20 -10.13 19.08
N GLY A 274 4.60 -10.73 17.95
CA GLY A 274 4.94 -12.16 17.81
C GLY A 274 3.89 -13.14 18.33
N LEU A 275 4.31 -14.01 19.26
CA LEU A 275 3.46 -15.04 19.86
C LEU A 275 2.24 -14.44 20.58
N THR A 276 2.39 -13.25 21.14
CA THR A 276 1.33 -12.59 21.90
C THR A 276 0.14 -12.28 21.01
N CYS A 277 0.35 -11.48 19.96
CA CYS A 277 -0.72 -11.07 19.07
C CYS A 277 -1.38 -12.29 18.40
N SER A 278 -0.54 -13.16 17.83
CA SER A 278 -1.01 -14.33 17.07
C SER A 278 -1.89 -15.26 17.89
N ALA A 279 -1.50 -15.55 19.14
CA ALA A 279 -2.28 -16.43 20.01
C ALA A 279 -3.54 -15.73 20.53
N VAL A 280 -3.45 -14.47 20.95
CA VAL A 280 -4.60 -13.73 21.48
C VAL A 280 -5.67 -13.56 20.40
N GLU A 281 -5.31 -13.12 19.20
CA GLU A 281 -6.26 -12.93 18.10
C GLU A 281 -6.94 -14.25 17.69
N MET A 282 -6.15 -15.31 17.55
CA MET A 282 -6.64 -16.64 17.18
C MET A 282 -7.64 -17.20 18.20
N GLY A 283 -7.33 -17.07 19.50
CA GLY A 283 -8.20 -17.52 20.58
C GLY A 283 -9.44 -16.64 20.77
N ALA A 284 -9.26 -15.31 20.77
CA ALA A 284 -10.34 -14.35 20.99
C ALA A 284 -11.41 -14.42 19.89
N LYS A 285 -11.02 -14.50 18.60
CA LYS A 285 -11.96 -14.70 17.48
C LYS A 285 -12.73 -16.00 17.58
N GLY A 286 -12.10 -17.03 18.15
CA GLY A 286 -12.66 -18.36 18.33
C GLY A 286 -13.61 -18.50 19.53
N ASP A 287 -13.73 -17.47 20.37
CA ASP A 287 -14.35 -17.57 21.69
C ASP A 287 -13.72 -18.67 22.58
N LEU A 288 -12.39 -18.81 22.49
CA LEU A 288 -11.60 -19.83 23.20
C LEU A 288 -10.47 -19.19 24.00
N GLY A 289 -10.03 -19.86 25.06
CA GLY A 289 -8.75 -19.57 25.70
C GLY A 289 -7.58 -20.26 24.97
N ILE A 290 -6.36 -19.86 25.30
CA ILE A 290 -5.13 -20.51 24.82
C ILE A 290 -4.18 -20.71 26.00
N GLU A 291 -3.65 -21.93 26.12
CA GLU A 291 -2.54 -22.26 27.01
C GLU A 291 -1.29 -22.52 26.17
N LEU A 292 -0.22 -21.75 26.40
CA LEU A 292 1.09 -21.91 25.78
C LEU A 292 2.11 -22.44 26.79
N ASP A 293 3.03 -23.28 26.33
CA ASP A 293 4.17 -23.83 27.06
C ASP A 293 5.46 -23.37 26.38
N LEU A 294 6.12 -22.38 26.99
CA LEU A 294 7.31 -21.75 26.43
C LEU A 294 8.53 -22.68 26.42
N ASP A 295 8.54 -23.76 27.20
CA ASP A 295 9.63 -24.75 27.15
C ASP A 295 9.63 -25.53 25.83
N LYS A 296 8.52 -25.49 25.07
CA LYS A 296 8.37 -26.13 23.77
C LYS A 296 8.59 -25.18 22.59
N VAL A 297 8.71 -23.87 22.83
CA VAL A 297 8.91 -22.89 21.76
C VAL A 297 10.33 -23.06 21.19
N PRO A 298 10.49 -23.22 19.86
CA PRO A 298 11.81 -23.28 19.24
C PRO A 298 12.54 -21.94 19.40
N VAL A 299 13.63 -21.93 20.16
CA VAL A 299 14.49 -20.75 20.38
C VAL A 299 15.89 -20.94 19.79
N ARG A 300 16.50 -19.86 19.29
CA ARG A 300 17.89 -19.87 18.80
C ARG A 300 18.90 -19.26 19.77
N GLU A 301 18.44 -18.54 20.77
CA GLU A 301 19.28 -17.92 21.79
C GLU A 301 19.10 -18.59 23.14
N GLU A 302 20.20 -18.81 23.85
CA GLU A 302 20.15 -19.33 25.22
C GLU A 302 19.60 -18.28 26.18
N ARG A 303 18.94 -18.75 27.26
CA ARG A 303 18.52 -17.93 28.40
C ARG A 303 17.59 -16.78 28.01
N MET A 304 16.70 -17.02 27.04
CA MET A 304 15.58 -16.12 26.78
C MET A 304 14.58 -16.20 27.94
N SER A 305 14.01 -15.06 28.30
CA SER A 305 12.94 -14.91 29.29
C SER A 305 11.56 -15.10 28.65
N ALA A 306 10.54 -15.32 29.48
CA ALA A 306 9.15 -15.35 29.02
C ALA A 306 8.76 -14.06 28.27
N TYR A 307 9.15 -12.90 28.80
CA TYR A 307 8.95 -11.60 28.16
C TYR A 307 9.55 -11.55 26.74
N GLU A 308 10.81 -11.93 26.58
CA GLU A 308 11.49 -11.91 25.27
C GLU A 308 10.89 -12.91 24.28
N MET A 309 10.50 -14.11 24.72
CA MET A 309 9.88 -15.10 23.83
C MET A 309 8.49 -14.65 23.37
N MET A 310 7.69 -14.06 24.26
CA MET A 310 6.32 -13.64 23.95
C MET A 310 6.27 -12.43 23.02
N LEU A 311 7.24 -11.52 23.12
CA LEU A 311 7.26 -10.24 22.39
C LEU A 311 8.28 -10.20 21.25
N SER A 312 8.99 -11.30 21.00
CA SER A 312 9.91 -11.42 19.87
C SER A 312 9.16 -11.26 18.56
N GLU A 313 9.69 -10.40 17.69
CA GLU A 313 9.23 -10.16 16.33
C GLU A 313 10.17 -10.82 15.29
N SER A 314 10.80 -11.95 15.67
CA SER A 314 11.54 -12.79 14.72
C SER A 314 10.67 -13.10 13.49
N GLN A 315 11.26 -13.00 12.31
CA GLN A 315 10.55 -13.13 11.03
C GLN A 315 10.33 -14.61 10.65
N GLU A 316 9.56 -14.84 9.58
CA GLU A 316 9.31 -16.17 8.98
C GLU A 316 8.73 -17.22 9.95
N ARG A 317 7.72 -16.84 10.74
CA ARG A 317 7.04 -17.72 11.71
C ARG A 317 5.51 -17.68 11.55
N MET A 318 4.88 -18.79 11.90
CA MET A 318 3.43 -18.97 11.87
C MET A 318 2.94 -19.70 13.13
N LEU A 319 1.71 -19.41 13.52
CA LEU A 319 0.97 -20.14 14.54
C LEU A 319 -0.26 -20.81 13.91
N MET A 320 -0.56 -22.05 14.29
CA MET A 320 -1.71 -22.79 13.74
C MET A 320 -2.45 -23.60 14.81
N VAL A 321 -3.74 -23.80 14.60
CA VAL A 321 -4.52 -24.87 15.25
C VAL A 321 -4.72 -25.99 14.25
N LEU A 322 -4.37 -27.22 14.64
CA LEU A 322 -4.46 -28.40 13.76
C LEU A 322 -5.49 -29.41 14.23
N HIS A 323 -6.03 -30.15 13.28
CA HIS A 323 -6.72 -31.41 13.54
C HIS A 323 -5.77 -32.43 14.19
N PRO A 324 -6.03 -32.92 15.42
CA PRO A 324 -5.10 -33.78 16.16
C PRO A 324 -4.71 -35.06 15.40
N GLU A 325 -5.66 -35.65 14.67
CA GLU A 325 -5.45 -36.87 13.89
C GLU A 325 -4.53 -36.65 12.67
N LYS A 326 -4.27 -35.39 12.30
CA LYS A 326 -3.41 -35.00 11.17
C LYS A 326 -2.07 -34.39 11.61
N GLU A 327 -1.78 -34.30 12.91
CA GLU A 327 -0.54 -33.69 13.41
C GLU A 327 0.72 -34.36 12.82
N ALA A 328 0.74 -35.69 12.72
CA ALA A 328 1.89 -36.40 12.15
C ALA A 328 2.08 -36.09 10.66
N ALA A 329 0.98 -35.94 9.91
CA ALA A 329 1.04 -35.55 8.50
C ALA A 329 1.52 -34.10 8.37
N ALA A 330 1.05 -33.20 9.25
CA ALA A 330 1.48 -31.82 9.30
C ALA A 330 2.99 -31.72 9.59
N ARG A 331 3.48 -32.41 10.61
CA ARG A 331 4.91 -32.48 10.94
C ARG A 331 5.75 -32.93 9.75
N ALA A 332 5.33 -33.98 9.05
CA ALA A 332 6.05 -34.49 7.89
C ALA A 332 6.17 -33.45 6.75
N VAL A 333 5.17 -32.58 6.57
CA VAL A 333 5.26 -31.48 5.59
C VAL A 333 6.36 -30.48 5.97
N PHE A 334 6.41 -30.02 7.22
CA PHE A 334 7.44 -29.04 7.62
C PHE A 334 8.85 -29.63 7.67
N GLU A 335 9.00 -30.89 8.09
CA GLU A 335 10.28 -31.59 8.02
C GLU A 335 10.79 -31.74 6.58
N LYS A 336 9.89 -32.04 5.62
CA LYS A 336 10.22 -32.09 4.18
C LYS A 336 10.75 -30.75 3.66
N TRP A 337 10.20 -29.64 4.15
CA TRP A 337 10.62 -28.28 3.78
C TRP A 337 11.72 -27.70 4.67
N GLU A 338 12.31 -28.51 5.56
CA GLU A 338 13.40 -28.13 6.47
C GLU A 338 13.03 -26.96 7.41
N LEU A 339 11.80 -26.97 7.93
CA LEU A 339 11.27 -25.97 8.87
C LEU A 339 11.02 -26.60 10.24
N ASP A 340 11.17 -25.82 11.31
CA ASP A 340 10.86 -26.29 12.67
C ASP A 340 9.34 -26.47 12.85
N PHE A 341 8.97 -27.50 13.62
CA PHE A 341 7.59 -27.82 13.98
C PHE A 341 7.53 -28.19 15.46
N ALA A 342 6.75 -27.44 16.23
CA ALA A 342 6.56 -27.71 17.67
C ALA A 342 5.11 -27.47 18.10
N THR A 343 4.53 -28.45 18.80
CA THR A 343 3.25 -28.26 19.50
C THR A 343 3.51 -27.49 20.78
N VAL A 344 3.24 -26.18 20.75
CA VAL A 344 3.57 -25.23 21.82
C VAL A 344 2.43 -24.99 22.79
N GLY A 345 1.22 -25.45 22.49
CA GLY A 345 0.10 -25.17 23.35
C GLY A 345 -1.17 -25.92 22.97
N LYS A 346 -2.29 -25.47 23.53
CA LYS A 346 -3.63 -25.96 23.21
C LYS A 346 -4.71 -24.90 23.40
N THR A 347 -5.84 -25.07 22.71
CA THR A 347 -7.05 -24.28 22.95
C THR A 347 -7.76 -24.73 24.25
N THR A 348 -8.42 -23.80 24.94
CA THR A 348 -9.13 -24.03 26.21
C THR A 348 -10.53 -23.40 26.21
N ASP A 349 -11.39 -23.78 27.15
CA ASP A 349 -12.79 -23.33 27.27
C ASP A 349 -13.00 -22.32 28.41
N ASP A 350 -11.92 -21.82 29.01
CA ASP A 350 -11.93 -20.92 30.17
C ASP A 350 -11.77 -19.44 29.80
N LEU A 351 -11.65 -19.12 28.51
CA LEU A 351 -11.40 -17.76 27.99
C LEU A 351 -10.17 -17.10 28.62
N ARG A 352 -9.17 -17.90 29.00
CA ARG A 352 -7.89 -17.41 29.55
C ARG A 352 -6.78 -17.55 28.53
N PHE A 353 -5.93 -16.54 28.48
CA PHE A 353 -4.61 -16.62 27.86
C PHE A 353 -3.60 -16.95 28.96
N ARG A 354 -3.18 -18.23 29.00
CA ARG A 354 -2.24 -18.76 30.00
C ARG A 354 -0.91 -19.09 29.35
N VAL A 355 0.17 -18.63 29.97
CA VAL A 355 1.52 -18.88 29.50
C VAL A 355 2.30 -19.56 30.61
N LEU A 356 2.79 -20.76 30.34
CA LEU A 356 3.58 -21.58 31.25
C LEU A 356 5.05 -21.54 30.83
N TRP A 357 5.95 -21.45 31.81
CA TRP A 357 7.38 -21.55 31.57
C TRP A 357 8.08 -22.16 32.79
N GLN A 358 8.86 -23.21 32.58
CA GLN A 358 9.60 -23.93 33.63
C GLN A 358 8.71 -24.43 34.77
N GLY A 359 7.47 -24.82 34.43
CA GLY A 359 6.46 -25.30 35.38
C GLY A 359 5.70 -24.21 36.14
N GLU A 360 5.99 -22.93 35.90
CA GLU A 360 5.31 -21.79 36.53
C GLU A 360 4.39 -21.07 35.53
N GLU A 361 3.26 -20.54 36.01
CA GLU A 361 2.37 -19.69 35.21
C GLU A 361 2.91 -18.25 35.20
N VAL A 362 3.46 -17.83 34.08
CA VAL A 362 4.13 -16.52 33.92
C VAL A 362 3.20 -15.42 33.41
N ALA A 363 2.08 -15.79 32.79
CA ALA A 363 1.00 -14.88 32.44
C ALA A 363 -0.35 -15.60 32.51
N ASN A 364 -1.37 -14.90 32.99
CA ASN A 364 -2.75 -15.37 33.02
C ASN A 364 -3.71 -14.20 32.85
N LEU A 365 -4.18 -14.00 31.63
CA LEU A 365 -4.94 -12.83 31.21
C LEU A 365 -6.29 -13.23 30.62
N PRO A 366 -7.33 -12.40 30.76
CA PRO A 366 -8.60 -12.62 30.06
C PRO A 366 -8.42 -12.36 28.56
N ILE A 367 -8.62 -13.39 27.72
CA ILE A 367 -8.13 -13.37 26.34
C ILE A 367 -8.88 -12.39 25.43
N LYS A 368 -10.20 -12.24 25.60
CA LYS A 368 -11.00 -11.34 24.77
C LYS A 368 -10.74 -9.88 25.11
N GLU A 369 -10.74 -9.61 26.40
CA GLU A 369 -10.57 -8.29 26.98
C GLU A 369 -9.19 -7.71 26.66
N LEU A 370 -8.18 -8.53 26.36
CA LEU A 370 -6.88 -8.05 25.86
C LEU A 370 -7.01 -7.22 24.58
N GLY A 371 -7.89 -7.62 23.65
CA GLY A 371 -8.15 -6.88 22.42
C GLY A 371 -9.34 -5.94 22.53
N ASP A 372 -10.46 -6.41 23.08
CA ASP A 372 -11.74 -5.69 23.10
C ASP A 372 -11.70 -4.45 24.01
N GLU A 373 -10.93 -4.51 25.10
CA GLU A 373 -10.80 -3.39 26.05
C GLU A 373 -9.58 -2.50 25.76
N ALA A 374 -8.89 -2.68 24.63
CA ALA A 374 -7.91 -1.71 24.18
C ALA A 374 -8.57 -0.31 24.07
N PRO A 375 -7.91 0.76 24.55
CA PRO A 375 -8.47 2.11 24.49
C PRO A 375 -8.91 2.49 23.08
N GLU A 376 -10.04 3.18 22.96
CA GLU A 376 -10.46 3.83 21.73
C GLU A 376 -10.68 5.32 22.01
N TYR A 377 -9.89 6.16 21.36
CA TYR A 377 -9.87 7.59 21.61
C TYR A 377 -10.69 8.35 20.57
N ASP A 378 -11.59 9.21 21.05
CA ASP A 378 -12.15 10.30 20.26
C ASP A 378 -11.26 11.54 20.39
N ARG A 379 -10.13 11.53 19.69
CA ARG A 379 -9.14 12.61 19.80
C ARG A 379 -9.72 13.94 19.31
N PRO A 380 -9.43 15.06 20.00
CA PRO A 380 -9.83 16.38 19.52
C PRO A 380 -9.17 16.66 18.17
N TRP A 381 -9.91 17.25 17.25
CA TRP A 381 -9.40 17.65 15.95
C TRP A 381 -9.97 18.99 15.50
N ILE A 382 -9.25 19.67 14.62
CA ILE A 382 -9.65 20.96 14.03
C ILE A 382 -9.86 20.76 12.54
N GLU A 383 -10.95 21.29 12.01
CA GLU A 383 -11.22 21.33 10.57
C GLU A 383 -10.06 21.99 9.81
N PRO A 384 -9.37 21.26 8.90
CA PRO A 384 -8.37 21.82 8.01
C PRO A 384 -8.97 22.95 7.19
N LYS A 385 -8.22 24.04 7.03
CA LYS A 385 -8.63 25.16 6.19
C LYS A 385 -7.98 25.01 4.83
N SER A 386 -8.80 24.84 3.79
CA SER A 386 -8.31 24.88 2.42
C SER A 386 -7.70 26.24 2.11
N PRO A 387 -6.58 26.29 1.39
CA PRO A 387 -6.00 27.54 0.92
C PRO A 387 -6.94 28.21 -0.09
N PRO A 388 -6.83 29.54 -0.28
CA PRO A 388 -7.58 30.23 -1.32
C PRO A 388 -7.21 29.71 -2.71
N ALA A 389 -8.14 29.81 -3.65
CA ALA A 389 -7.88 29.47 -5.05
C ALA A 389 -6.72 30.30 -5.61
N LEU A 390 -5.96 29.71 -6.54
CA LEU A 390 -4.96 30.44 -7.30
C LEU A 390 -5.64 31.44 -8.23
N GLU A 391 -5.21 32.69 -8.20
CA GLU A 391 -5.71 33.72 -9.12
C GLU A 391 -5.18 33.47 -10.53
N ALA A 392 -6.08 33.46 -11.53
CA ALA A 392 -5.74 33.09 -12.91
C ALA A 392 -4.67 33.98 -13.55
N ASP A 393 -4.60 35.25 -13.16
CA ASP A 393 -3.61 36.22 -13.66
C ASP A 393 -2.26 36.15 -12.93
N ASP A 394 -2.14 35.36 -11.86
CA ASP A 394 -0.92 35.17 -11.06
C ASP A 394 -0.24 33.82 -11.33
N VAL A 395 -0.33 33.33 -12.57
CA VAL A 395 0.34 32.11 -13.02
C VAL A 395 1.68 32.47 -13.67
N PRO A 396 2.83 32.04 -13.10
CA PRO A 396 4.13 32.23 -13.72
C PRO A 396 4.20 31.60 -15.12
N GLN A 397 4.79 32.34 -16.06
CA GLN A 397 4.90 31.92 -17.46
C GLN A 397 6.27 31.30 -17.74
N MET A 398 6.30 30.28 -18.59
CA MET A 398 7.49 29.63 -19.13
C MET A 398 7.22 29.17 -20.56
N ASP A 399 8.26 29.00 -21.37
CA ASP A 399 8.10 28.31 -22.66
C ASP A 399 7.59 26.87 -22.42
N ILE A 400 6.60 26.42 -23.21
CA ILE A 400 5.95 25.12 -23.01
C ILE A 400 6.93 23.96 -23.18
N ALA A 401 7.82 24.04 -24.18
CA ALA A 401 8.79 22.98 -24.42
C ALA A 401 9.84 22.95 -23.31
N GLU A 402 10.28 24.11 -22.82
CA GLU A 402 11.17 24.21 -21.66
C GLU A 402 10.53 23.63 -20.39
N ALA A 403 9.30 24.05 -20.07
CA ALA A 403 8.57 23.56 -18.90
C ALA A 403 8.39 22.05 -18.94
N LEU A 404 7.96 21.50 -20.09
CA LEU A 404 7.80 20.06 -20.28
C LEU A 404 9.12 19.30 -20.05
N LEU A 405 10.22 19.76 -20.64
CA LEU A 405 11.53 19.12 -20.50
C LEU A 405 12.04 19.15 -19.05
N ARG A 406 11.79 20.26 -18.33
CA ARG A 406 12.16 20.37 -16.91
C ARG A 406 11.33 19.48 -16.01
N LEU A 407 10.02 19.36 -16.26
CA LEU A 407 9.14 18.49 -15.50
C LEU A 407 9.50 17.02 -15.73
N ILE A 408 9.57 16.57 -16.99
CA ILE A 408 9.83 15.17 -17.32
C ILE A 408 11.24 14.73 -16.95
N GLY A 409 12.21 15.65 -16.98
CA GLY A 409 13.58 15.43 -16.50
C GLY A 409 13.76 15.67 -14.99
N GLY A 410 12.69 16.04 -14.28
CA GLY A 410 12.70 16.30 -12.84
C GLY A 410 12.58 15.02 -12.01
N HIS A 411 12.84 15.12 -10.71
CA HIS A 411 12.76 13.97 -9.81
C HIS A 411 11.36 13.39 -9.66
N GLN A 412 10.30 14.14 -9.99
CA GLN A 412 8.91 13.69 -9.84
C GLN A 412 8.38 12.90 -11.04
N CYS A 413 8.73 13.30 -12.27
CA CYS A 413 8.24 12.64 -13.50
C CYS A 413 9.32 11.87 -14.25
N SER A 414 10.56 11.81 -13.75
CA SER A 414 11.61 11.00 -14.38
C SER A 414 11.33 9.51 -14.27
N SER A 415 11.89 8.75 -15.22
CA SER A 415 11.76 7.31 -15.31
C SER A 415 12.13 6.64 -13.99
N ARG A 416 11.24 5.76 -13.51
CA ARG A 416 11.49 4.90 -12.35
C ARG A 416 12.27 3.64 -12.70
N ARG A 417 12.81 3.55 -13.93
CA ARG A 417 13.52 2.37 -14.44
C ARG A 417 14.67 1.91 -13.57
N TRP A 418 15.46 2.85 -13.05
CA TRP A 418 16.54 2.52 -12.13
C TRP A 418 16.06 1.72 -10.91
N VAL A 419 14.85 2.00 -10.43
CA VAL A 419 14.24 1.29 -9.29
C VAL A 419 13.78 -0.10 -9.70
N TYR A 420 12.90 -0.21 -10.69
CA TYR A 420 12.27 -1.50 -11.02
C TYR A 420 13.17 -2.47 -11.79
N GLU A 421 14.29 -2.03 -12.41
CA GLU A 421 15.28 -2.95 -12.99
C GLU A 421 16.08 -3.72 -11.92
N GLN A 422 15.98 -3.32 -10.64
CA GLN A 422 16.53 -4.07 -9.51
C GLN A 422 15.54 -5.10 -8.96
N TYR A 423 14.29 -5.06 -9.41
CA TYR A 423 13.24 -6.01 -9.06
C TYR A 423 13.06 -7.01 -10.18
N ASP A 424 12.66 -8.22 -9.82
CA ASP A 424 12.09 -9.14 -10.77
C ASP A 424 10.69 -8.65 -11.16
N THR A 425 10.43 -8.57 -12.46
CA THR A 425 9.15 -8.14 -13.03
C THR A 425 8.52 -9.23 -13.92
N LEU A 426 9.12 -10.43 -13.97
CA LEU A 426 8.85 -11.47 -14.96
C LEU A 426 8.66 -12.88 -14.39
N ILE A 427 9.10 -13.14 -13.16
CA ILE A 427 9.02 -14.43 -12.48
C ILE A 427 7.57 -14.89 -12.42
N GLN A 428 7.38 -16.21 -12.45
CA GLN A 428 6.10 -16.88 -12.72
C GLN A 428 5.58 -16.73 -14.16
N GLY A 429 6.17 -15.83 -14.97
CA GLY A 429 5.88 -15.68 -16.40
C GLY A 429 4.52 -15.05 -16.70
N ASN A 430 3.89 -14.34 -15.74
CA ASN A 430 2.50 -13.91 -15.86
C ASN A 430 2.32 -12.43 -16.26
N SER A 431 3.36 -11.61 -16.14
CA SER A 431 3.31 -10.17 -16.42
C SER A 431 3.03 -9.88 -17.91
N ILE A 432 1.94 -9.17 -18.18
CA ILE A 432 1.55 -8.63 -19.50
C ILE A 432 2.02 -7.19 -19.63
N GLN A 433 1.85 -6.41 -18.57
CA GLN A 433 2.32 -5.04 -18.44
C GLN A 433 3.19 -4.93 -17.19
N ARG A 434 4.42 -4.51 -17.40
CA ARG A 434 5.44 -4.27 -16.37
C ARG A 434 5.34 -2.82 -15.88
N PRO A 435 6.08 -2.45 -14.82
CA PRO A 435 6.16 -1.04 -14.39
C PRO A 435 6.49 -0.08 -15.55
N GLY A 436 5.96 1.15 -15.49
CA GLY A 436 6.14 2.19 -16.52
C GLY A 436 4.88 2.52 -17.33
N GLY A 437 3.69 2.26 -16.80
CA GLY A 437 2.41 2.74 -17.31
C GLY A 437 1.42 2.87 -16.15
N ASP A 438 0.13 3.11 -16.42
CA ASP A 438 -0.86 3.42 -15.37
C ASP A 438 -1.05 2.29 -14.34
N ALA A 439 -0.98 1.03 -14.77
CA ALA A 439 -1.10 -0.12 -13.87
C ALA A 439 -0.26 -1.32 -14.36
N GLY A 440 0.19 -2.13 -13.40
CA GLY A 440 0.78 -3.45 -13.67
C GLY A 440 -0.31 -4.45 -14.02
N VAL A 441 -0.10 -5.30 -15.03
CA VAL A 441 -1.12 -6.29 -15.48
C VAL A 441 -0.51 -7.69 -15.53
N ILE A 442 -1.19 -8.66 -14.90
CA ILE A 442 -0.81 -10.08 -14.93
C ILE A 442 -1.93 -10.95 -15.50
N ARG A 443 -1.56 -12.12 -16.04
CA ARG A 443 -2.51 -13.18 -16.38
C ARG A 443 -2.95 -13.93 -15.12
N VAL A 444 -4.22 -14.35 -15.08
CA VAL A 444 -4.66 -15.35 -14.12
C VAL A 444 -4.33 -16.73 -14.67
N LEU A 445 -3.37 -17.41 -14.04
CA LEU A 445 -2.95 -18.75 -14.46
C LEU A 445 -4.13 -19.74 -14.45
N GLY A 446 -4.17 -20.60 -15.47
CA GLY A 446 -5.25 -21.57 -15.65
C GLY A 446 -6.49 -21.02 -16.37
N HIS A 447 -6.48 -19.74 -16.79
CA HIS A 447 -7.55 -19.14 -17.58
C HIS A 447 -7.02 -18.57 -18.91
N ASP A 448 -7.79 -18.69 -19.99
CA ASP A 448 -7.37 -18.33 -21.35
C ASP A 448 -7.17 -16.81 -21.53
N SER A 449 -8.11 -16.00 -21.04
CA SER A 449 -8.14 -14.55 -21.27
C SER A 449 -8.21 -13.68 -20.01
N LYS A 450 -8.39 -14.24 -18.80
CA LYS A 450 -8.58 -13.46 -17.58
C LYS A 450 -7.25 -12.88 -17.08
N GLY A 451 -7.27 -11.62 -16.68
CA GLY A 451 -6.12 -10.92 -16.11
C GLY A 451 -6.51 -10.04 -14.92
N LEU A 452 -5.50 -9.61 -14.16
CA LEU A 452 -5.65 -8.66 -13.06
C LEU A 452 -4.74 -7.46 -13.29
N ALA A 453 -5.25 -6.28 -12.95
CA ALA A 453 -4.51 -5.02 -12.97
C ALA A 453 -4.31 -4.51 -11.54
N PHE A 454 -3.16 -3.87 -11.28
CA PHE A 454 -2.75 -3.37 -9.97
C PHE A 454 -2.12 -1.98 -10.08
N THR A 455 -2.50 -1.07 -9.20
CA THR A 455 -1.93 0.28 -9.10
C THR A 455 -1.93 0.75 -7.64
N SER A 456 -1.11 1.75 -7.33
CA SER A 456 -1.07 2.40 -6.01
C SER A 456 -0.88 3.90 -6.19
N ASP A 457 -1.74 4.71 -5.57
CA ASP A 457 -1.81 6.14 -5.89
C ASP A 457 -2.08 6.99 -4.64
N VAL A 458 -1.38 8.13 -4.56
CA VAL A 458 -1.69 9.27 -3.69
C VAL A 458 -0.88 10.49 -4.08
N ASN A 459 -1.51 11.67 -4.03
CA ASN A 459 -0.84 12.96 -4.14
C ASN A 459 -0.76 13.67 -2.78
N PRO A 460 0.36 13.57 -2.04
CA PRO A 460 0.46 14.09 -0.68
C PRO A 460 0.30 15.62 -0.61
N ARG A 461 0.71 16.33 -1.66
CA ARG A 461 0.55 17.80 -1.76
C ARG A 461 -0.92 18.23 -1.81
N TYR A 462 -1.78 17.44 -2.47
CA TYR A 462 -3.22 17.68 -2.46
C TYR A 462 -3.81 17.36 -1.09
N CYS A 463 -3.37 16.28 -0.47
CA CYS A 463 -3.80 15.90 0.88
C CYS A 463 -3.38 16.94 1.93
N GLU A 464 -2.23 17.61 1.79
CA GLU A 464 -1.80 18.69 2.70
C GLU A 464 -2.66 19.94 2.49
N ALA A 465 -2.91 20.34 1.24
CA ALA A 465 -3.71 21.53 0.94
C ALA A 465 -5.17 21.37 1.36
N ASN A 466 -5.78 20.23 1.02
CA ASN A 466 -7.16 19.91 1.34
C ASN A 466 -7.32 18.40 1.49
N PRO A 467 -7.24 17.89 2.73
CA PRO A 467 -7.24 16.45 2.98
C PRO A 467 -8.49 15.74 2.45
N TYR A 468 -9.66 16.40 2.44
CA TYR A 468 -10.88 15.80 1.90
C TYR A 468 -10.81 15.60 0.39
N GLU A 469 -10.47 16.64 -0.36
CA GLU A 469 -10.30 16.52 -1.82
C GLU A 469 -9.11 15.63 -2.18
N GLY A 470 -7.99 15.71 -1.44
CA GLY A 470 -6.82 14.84 -1.64
C GLY A 470 -7.11 13.36 -1.40
N GLY A 471 -7.82 13.01 -0.32
CA GLY A 471 -8.25 11.63 -0.07
C GLY A 471 -9.24 11.12 -1.13
N LYS A 472 -10.13 11.99 -1.61
CA LYS A 472 -11.06 11.69 -2.70
C LYS A 472 -10.31 11.45 -4.02
N GLN A 473 -9.29 12.25 -4.29
CA GLN A 473 -8.45 12.19 -5.48
C GLN A 473 -7.59 10.93 -5.53
N ALA A 474 -6.98 10.52 -4.40
CA ALA A 474 -6.18 9.29 -4.34
C ALA A 474 -6.98 8.04 -4.76
N VAL A 475 -8.24 7.93 -4.31
CA VAL A 475 -9.14 6.84 -4.72
C VAL A 475 -9.53 6.97 -6.21
N ALA A 476 -9.84 8.18 -6.66
CA ALA A 476 -10.25 8.42 -8.05
C ALA A 476 -9.13 8.11 -9.05
N GLU A 477 -7.90 8.50 -8.76
CA GLU A 477 -6.72 8.19 -9.57
C GLU A 477 -6.44 6.69 -9.59
N CYS A 478 -6.45 6.02 -8.43
CA CYS A 478 -6.31 4.57 -8.36
C CYS A 478 -7.36 3.83 -9.21
N TRP A 479 -8.63 4.25 -9.12
CA TRP A 479 -9.70 3.70 -9.93
C TRP A 479 -9.51 3.97 -11.44
N ARG A 480 -9.01 5.16 -11.78
CA ARG A 480 -8.76 5.63 -13.14
C ARG A 480 -7.58 4.92 -13.81
N ASN A 481 -6.49 4.68 -13.08
CA ASN A 481 -5.32 3.96 -13.56
C ASN A 481 -5.63 2.49 -13.90
N LEU A 482 -6.44 1.83 -13.07
CA LEU A 482 -6.98 0.51 -13.41
C LEU A 482 -7.88 0.58 -14.67
N THR A 483 -8.75 1.58 -14.74
CA THR A 483 -9.68 1.81 -15.85
C THR A 483 -8.94 2.07 -17.17
N ALA A 484 -7.81 2.78 -17.16
CA ALA A 484 -6.98 3.08 -18.32
C ALA A 484 -6.40 1.82 -18.99
N THR A 485 -6.27 0.70 -18.26
CA THR A 485 -5.90 -0.60 -18.85
C THR A 485 -7.08 -1.38 -19.41
N GLY A 486 -8.33 -0.93 -19.17
CA GLY A 486 -9.57 -1.65 -19.48
C GLY A 486 -10.09 -2.54 -18.34
N ALA A 487 -9.42 -2.53 -17.18
CA ALA A 487 -9.81 -3.33 -16.03
C ALA A 487 -11.06 -2.76 -15.34
N GLU A 488 -11.85 -3.64 -14.73
CA GLU A 488 -12.93 -3.26 -13.82
C GLU A 488 -12.37 -3.20 -12.39
N PRO A 489 -12.20 -2.01 -11.77
CA PRO A 489 -11.81 -1.91 -10.37
C PRO A 489 -12.80 -2.68 -9.50
N LEU A 490 -12.28 -3.50 -8.59
CA LEU A 490 -13.08 -4.39 -7.75
C LEU A 490 -13.11 -3.92 -6.29
N ALA A 491 -11.93 -3.58 -5.77
CA ALA A 491 -11.72 -3.17 -4.39
C ALA A 491 -10.33 -2.56 -4.21
N ALA A 492 -10.15 -1.86 -3.10
CA ALA A 492 -8.89 -1.23 -2.72
C ALA A 492 -8.45 -1.61 -1.31
N THR A 493 -7.19 -1.30 -1.02
CA THR A 493 -6.59 -1.30 0.30
C THR A 493 -5.99 0.07 0.58
N ASP A 494 -6.20 0.60 1.78
CA ASP A 494 -5.67 1.91 2.19
C ASP A 494 -4.47 1.75 3.13
N ASN A 495 -3.42 2.52 2.91
CA ASN A 495 -2.28 2.63 3.81
C ASN A 495 -2.10 4.08 4.26
N LEU A 496 -2.63 4.37 5.45
CA LEU A 496 -2.77 5.72 6.00
C LEU A 496 -1.50 6.13 6.74
N ASN A 497 -0.72 7.05 6.18
CA ASN A 497 0.51 7.55 6.80
C ASN A 497 0.35 9.02 7.22
N PHE A 498 0.36 9.27 8.53
CA PHE A 498 0.16 10.60 9.12
C PHE A 498 1.13 10.88 10.28
N GLY A 499 1.27 12.15 10.67
CA GLY A 499 2.05 12.58 11.83
C GLY A 499 1.41 12.21 13.17
N ASN A 500 1.75 12.94 14.24
CA ASN A 500 1.22 12.66 15.57
C ASN A 500 -0.30 12.98 15.69
N PRO A 501 -1.18 11.99 15.96
CA PRO A 501 -2.63 12.17 16.06
C PRO A 501 -3.08 12.87 17.34
N GLU A 502 -2.19 13.10 18.31
CA GLU A 502 -2.49 13.88 19.51
C GLU A 502 -2.62 15.38 19.20
N ARG A 503 -2.07 15.82 18.06
CA ARG A 503 -2.16 17.19 17.56
C ARG A 503 -3.47 17.39 16.80
N PRO A 504 -4.37 18.31 17.24
CA PRO A 504 -5.69 18.46 16.63
C PRO A 504 -5.69 18.76 15.12
N GLU A 505 -4.67 19.46 14.63
CA GLU A 505 -4.48 19.76 13.21
C GLU A 505 -4.16 18.51 12.38
N ILE A 506 -3.27 17.62 12.87
CA ILE A 506 -2.91 16.37 12.20
C ILE A 506 -4.09 15.39 12.23
N MET A 507 -4.77 15.32 13.38
CA MET A 507 -5.98 14.52 13.49
C MET A 507 -7.07 15.01 12.52
N GLY A 508 -7.17 16.33 12.31
CA GLY A 508 -8.07 16.93 11.32
C GLY A 508 -7.75 16.50 9.89
N GLN A 509 -6.46 16.38 9.54
CA GLN A 509 -6.03 15.85 8.25
C GLN A 509 -6.49 14.39 8.08
N LEU A 510 -6.24 13.53 9.07
CA LEU A 510 -6.67 12.12 9.04
C LEU A 510 -8.19 11.99 8.86
N VAL A 511 -8.96 12.69 9.68
CA VAL A 511 -10.44 12.64 9.66
C VAL A 511 -10.98 13.03 8.28
N LYS A 512 -10.46 14.10 7.70
CA LYS A 512 -10.94 14.60 6.40
C LYS A 512 -10.49 13.74 5.23
N ALA A 513 -9.26 13.25 5.26
CA ALA A 513 -8.77 12.30 4.26
C ALA A 513 -9.60 11.02 4.25
N VAL A 514 -9.84 10.41 5.41
CA VAL A 514 -10.71 9.21 5.53
C VAL A 514 -12.13 9.49 5.03
N GLY A 515 -12.67 10.68 5.32
CA GLY A 515 -13.97 11.11 4.78
C GLY A 515 -14.00 11.16 3.25
N GLY A 516 -12.99 11.78 2.63
CA GLY A 516 -12.86 11.87 1.18
C GLY A 516 -12.70 10.51 0.50
N ILE A 517 -11.86 9.64 1.09
CA ILE A 517 -11.69 8.25 0.65
C ILE A 517 -13.02 7.50 0.70
N GLY A 518 -13.74 7.59 1.83
CA GLY A 518 -15.00 6.89 2.01
C GLY A 518 -16.07 7.30 0.98
N ASP A 519 -16.15 8.60 0.66
CA ASP A 519 -17.12 9.10 -0.32
C ASP A 519 -16.74 8.71 -1.75
N ALA A 520 -15.45 8.73 -2.09
CA ALA A 520 -14.97 8.25 -3.39
C ALA A 520 -15.23 6.75 -3.57
N CYS A 521 -14.87 5.92 -2.59
CA CYS A 521 -15.11 4.48 -2.63
C CYS A 521 -16.59 4.14 -2.80
N ARG A 522 -17.50 4.88 -2.13
CA ARG A 522 -18.96 4.71 -2.29
C ARG A 522 -19.44 5.10 -3.70
N ALA A 523 -18.96 6.21 -4.24
CA ALA A 523 -19.40 6.69 -5.55
C ALA A 523 -18.88 5.82 -6.70
N LEU A 524 -17.67 5.28 -6.57
CA LEU A 524 -16.97 4.51 -7.60
C LEU A 524 -17.17 2.98 -7.47
N ASP A 525 -17.92 2.52 -6.46
CA ASP A 525 -18.11 1.10 -6.11
C ASP A 525 -16.77 0.38 -5.93
N PHE A 526 -15.90 0.97 -5.12
CA PHE A 526 -14.51 0.55 -4.93
C PHE A 526 -14.19 0.42 -3.43
N PRO A 527 -14.76 -0.60 -2.75
CA PRO A 527 -14.70 -0.72 -1.30
C PRO A 527 -13.29 -1.01 -0.78
N ILE A 528 -13.03 -0.60 0.46
CA ILE A 528 -11.79 -0.90 1.19
C ILE A 528 -11.92 -2.28 1.84
N VAL A 529 -11.11 -3.24 1.40
CA VAL A 529 -11.16 -4.64 1.89
C VAL A 529 -10.07 -4.97 2.91
N SER A 530 -9.01 -4.18 2.97
CA SER A 530 -7.89 -4.32 3.89
C SER A 530 -7.13 -3.00 4.00
N GLY A 531 -6.23 -2.86 4.96
CA GLY A 531 -5.42 -1.65 5.06
C GLY A 531 -4.44 -1.67 6.21
N ASN A 532 -3.76 -0.54 6.39
CA ASN A 532 -2.80 -0.28 7.45
C ASN A 532 -2.84 1.20 7.85
N VAL A 533 -2.46 1.50 9.10
CA VAL A 533 -2.33 2.88 9.58
C VAL A 533 -0.99 3.04 10.28
N SER A 534 -0.18 3.94 9.75
CA SER A 534 1.05 4.42 10.37
C SER A 534 0.84 5.86 10.86
N LEU A 535 0.82 6.03 12.17
CA LEU A 535 0.76 7.34 12.82
C LEU A 535 2.13 7.70 13.42
N TYR A 536 2.25 8.89 14.00
CA TYR A 536 3.49 9.36 14.62
C TYR A 536 4.68 9.49 13.66
N ASN A 537 4.43 9.57 12.34
CA ASN A 537 5.46 9.86 11.34
C ASN A 537 5.87 11.33 11.42
N GLU A 538 6.59 11.68 12.48
CA GLU A 538 7.03 13.02 12.84
C GLU A 538 8.45 13.00 13.41
N THR A 539 9.24 14.00 13.06
CA THR A 539 10.62 14.19 13.57
C THR A 539 10.75 15.63 14.04
N ASN A 540 11.18 15.85 15.28
CA ASN A 540 11.39 17.18 15.85
C ASN A 540 10.18 18.13 15.69
N GLY A 541 8.96 17.63 15.90
CA GLY A 541 7.73 18.43 15.84
C GLY A 541 7.23 18.75 14.42
N ARG A 542 7.83 18.13 13.39
CA ARG A 542 7.44 18.29 11.98
C ARG A 542 7.01 16.94 11.39
N GLY A 543 5.71 16.78 11.18
CA GLY A 543 5.15 15.61 10.52
C GLY A 543 5.55 15.49 9.05
N ILE A 544 5.39 14.31 8.46
CA ILE A 544 5.37 14.11 7.00
C ILE A 544 4.22 14.87 6.32
N LEU A 545 4.12 14.83 4.99
CA LEU A 545 2.86 15.15 4.32
C LEU A 545 1.82 14.04 4.59
N PRO A 546 0.53 14.36 4.77
CA PRO A 546 -0.52 13.35 4.89
C PRO A 546 -0.53 12.48 3.63
N THR A 547 -0.29 11.17 3.80
CA THR A 547 -0.08 10.25 2.69
C THR A 547 -0.97 9.01 2.84
N PRO A 548 -2.28 9.12 2.55
CA PRO A 548 -3.18 7.98 2.50
C PRO A 548 -3.09 7.24 1.15
N THR A 549 -2.07 6.41 0.97
CA THR A 549 -1.88 5.63 -0.27
C THR A 549 -3.02 4.66 -0.49
N ILE A 550 -3.60 4.63 -1.69
CA ILE A 550 -4.64 3.69 -2.08
C ILE A 550 -4.07 2.66 -3.05
N GLY A 551 -4.08 1.38 -2.69
CA GLY A 551 -3.70 0.27 -3.55
C GLY A 551 -4.93 -0.42 -4.13
N GLY A 552 -5.00 -0.59 -5.45
CA GLY A 552 -6.20 -1.06 -6.15
C GLY A 552 -5.99 -2.36 -6.91
N VAL A 553 -7.06 -3.16 -6.99
CA VAL A 553 -7.12 -4.35 -7.86
C VAL A 553 -8.29 -4.25 -8.83
N GLY A 554 -8.02 -4.53 -10.11
CA GLY A 554 -9.02 -4.56 -11.18
C GLY A 554 -9.02 -5.86 -11.98
N LEU A 555 -10.20 -6.26 -12.49
CA LEU A 555 -10.39 -7.46 -13.31
C LEU A 555 -10.41 -7.13 -14.81
N LEU A 556 -9.62 -7.87 -15.58
CA LEU A 556 -9.69 -7.90 -17.04
C LEU A 556 -10.35 -9.22 -17.47
N PRO A 557 -11.56 -9.19 -18.07
CA PRO A 557 -12.17 -10.40 -18.65
C PRO A 557 -11.35 -10.97 -19.82
N ASP A 558 -10.74 -10.07 -20.60
CA ASP A 558 -9.85 -10.40 -21.70
C ASP A 558 -8.63 -9.47 -21.70
N TRP A 559 -7.51 -9.95 -21.18
CA TRP A 559 -6.25 -9.23 -21.16
C TRP A 559 -5.68 -8.96 -22.56
N GLN A 560 -6.13 -9.67 -23.60
CA GLN A 560 -5.70 -9.40 -24.97
C GLN A 560 -6.27 -8.08 -25.51
N LYS A 561 -7.30 -7.54 -24.84
CA LYS A 561 -7.91 -6.24 -25.15
C LYS A 561 -7.33 -5.10 -24.32
N SER A 562 -6.47 -5.37 -23.33
CA SER A 562 -5.86 -4.29 -22.54
C SER A 562 -4.95 -3.45 -23.42
N VAL A 563 -4.95 -2.14 -23.19
CA VAL A 563 -4.06 -1.19 -23.88
C VAL A 563 -2.93 -0.73 -22.95
N ARG A 564 -1.88 -0.18 -23.55
CA ARG A 564 -0.76 0.45 -22.85
C ARG A 564 -0.75 1.95 -23.13
N ILE A 565 0.13 2.69 -22.45
CA ILE A 565 0.27 4.15 -22.65
C ILE A 565 0.87 4.52 -24.02
N GLY A 566 1.77 3.69 -24.56
CA GLY A 566 2.53 4.05 -25.76
C GLY A 566 1.66 4.20 -27.00
N PHE A 567 1.84 5.29 -27.75
CA PHE A 567 1.18 5.45 -29.05
C PHE A 567 1.46 4.23 -29.94
N ALA A 568 0.39 3.52 -30.32
CA ALA A 568 0.51 2.22 -30.97
C ALA A 568 0.87 2.31 -32.45
N ALA A 569 0.40 3.37 -33.14
CA ALA A 569 0.70 3.61 -34.54
C ALA A 569 0.64 5.11 -34.88
N ALA A 570 1.24 5.48 -36.01
CA ALA A 570 1.11 6.81 -36.60
C ALA A 570 -0.27 7.02 -37.27
N ASN A 571 -0.65 8.29 -37.45
CA ASN A 571 -1.91 8.72 -38.06
C ASN A 571 -3.17 8.30 -37.29
N GLN A 572 -3.06 8.09 -35.98
CA GLN A 572 -4.21 7.81 -35.12
C GLN A 572 -4.72 9.10 -34.49
N PRO A 573 -6.05 9.35 -34.47
CA PRO A 573 -6.61 10.47 -33.74
C PRO A 573 -6.36 10.31 -32.24
N ILE A 574 -6.02 11.42 -31.59
CA ILE A 574 -5.86 11.54 -30.14
C ILE A 574 -7.08 12.27 -29.60
N LEU A 575 -7.82 11.63 -28.71
CA LEU A 575 -8.93 12.23 -27.98
C LEU A 575 -8.50 12.52 -26.53
N LEU A 576 -8.86 13.68 -26.02
CA LEU A 576 -8.89 13.95 -24.59
C LEU A 576 -10.32 13.68 -24.12
N ILE A 577 -10.52 12.70 -23.27
CA ILE A 577 -11.85 12.28 -22.80
C ILE A 577 -12.00 12.68 -21.33
N GLY A 578 -13.05 13.42 -21.01
CA GLY A 578 -13.34 13.97 -19.69
C GLY A 578 -12.69 15.34 -19.44
N GLY A 579 -12.87 15.84 -18.21
CA GLY A 579 -12.39 17.16 -17.79
C GLY A 579 -13.13 18.35 -18.43
N PRO A 580 -12.64 19.58 -18.18
CA PRO A 580 -13.24 20.80 -18.73
C PRO A 580 -12.96 20.95 -20.24
N ALA A 581 -13.85 21.66 -20.95
CA ALA A 581 -13.74 21.90 -22.39
C ALA A 581 -12.46 22.69 -22.76
N GLU A 582 -11.98 23.52 -21.81
CA GLU A 582 -10.76 24.32 -21.88
C GLU A 582 -9.48 23.47 -21.76
N ARG A 583 -9.60 22.14 -21.55
CA ARG A 583 -8.52 21.14 -21.42
C ARG A 583 -7.60 21.29 -20.21
N GLY A 584 -7.71 22.39 -19.47
CA GLY A 584 -7.12 22.52 -18.15
C GLY A 584 -7.50 23.85 -17.49
N THR A 585 -7.83 23.79 -16.19
CA THR A 585 -8.27 24.93 -15.38
C THR A 585 -7.61 24.97 -13.99
N HIS A 586 -6.99 23.88 -13.54
CA HIS A 586 -6.46 23.78 -12.18
C HIS A 586 -4.93 23.70 -12.13
N LEU A 587 -4.27 24.74 -11.64
CA LEU A 587 -2.82 24.76 -11.37
C LEU A 587 -2.47 24.78 -9.87
N GLY A 588 -3.46 24.89 -8.99
CA GLY A 588 -3.25 24.83 -7.54
C GLY A 588 -2.51 23.56 -7.16
N GLN A 589 -1.51 23.68 -6.29
CA GLN A 589 -0.65 22.57 -5.86
C GLN A 589 0.04 21.77 -6.99
N SER A 590 0.03 22.25 -8.23
CA SER A 590 0.59 21.49 -9.37
C SER A 590 2.10 21.35 -9.30
N ILE A 591 2.63 20.30 -9.93
CA ILE A 591 4.09 20.15 -10.04
C ILE A 591 4.71 21.26 -10.89
N TYR A 592 3.93 21.87 -11.79
CA TYR A 592 4.35 23.05 -12.54
C TYR A 592 4.70 24.21 -11.58
N LEU A 593 3.80 24.55 -10.65
CA LEU A 593 4.07 25.60 -9.67
C LEU A 593 5.16 25.19 -8.67
N ARG A 594 5.07 23.97 -8.14
CA ARG A 594 5.98 23.49 -7.08
C ARG A 594 7.40 23.36 -7.60
N ASP A 595 7.61 22.65 -8.70
CA ASP A 595 8.94 22.19 -9.10
C ASP A 595 9.66 23.19 -10.03
N LEU A 596 8.91 24.04 -10.74
CA LEU A 596 9.51 25.05 -11.61
C LEU A 596 9.66 26.42 -10.93
N PHE A 597 8.82 26.71 -9.92
CA PHE A 597 8.75 28.04 -9.29
C PHE A 597 8.77 28.04 -7.75
N ASP A 598 8.84 26.87 -7.09
CA ASP A 598 8.78 26.75 -5.62
C ASP A 598 7.51 27.40 -5.01
N ARG A 599 6.40 27.35 -5.76
CA ARG A 599 5.09 27.87 -5.36
C ARG A 599 4.15 26.74 -4.99
N ARG A 600 3.49 26.83 -3.83
CA ARG A 600 2.55 25.83 -3.28
C ARG A 600 1.17 26.45 -3.03
N ASP A 601 0.74 27.30 -3.95
CA ASP A 601 -0.50 28.06 -3.84
C ASP A 601 -1.71 27.25 -4.33
N GLY A 602 -2.90 27.71 -4.00
CA GLY A 602 -4.14 27.13 -4.48
C GLY A 602 -4.58 25.90 -3.69
N ASP A 603 -5.86 25.57 -3.83
CA ASP A 603 -6.46 24.35 -3.27
C ASP A 603 -6.05 23.11 -4.08
N ALA A 604 -6.35 21.91 -3.58
CA ALA A 604 -6.31 20.67 -4.34
C ALA A 604 -7.34 20.69 -5.49
N PRO A 605 -7.14 19.90 -6.58
CA PRO A 605 -8.09 19.84 -7.67
C PRO A 605 -9.41 19.21 -7.21
N HIS A 606 -10.52 19.81 -7.65
CA HIS A 606 -11.84 19.23 -7.39
C HIS A 606 -12.03 17.95 -8.21
N VAL A 607 -12.49 16.88 -7.54
CA VAL A 607 -12.84 15.62 -8.21
C VAL A 607 -14.36 15.46 -8.27
N ASP A 608 -14.95 15.53 -9.46
CA ASP A 608 -16.36 15.15 -9.65
C ASP A 608 -16.45 13.63 -9.83
N LEU A 609 -16.82 12.92 -8.76
CA LEU A 609 -16.90 11.46 -8.73
C LEU A 609 -17.94 10.88 -9.70
N ALA A 610 -19.02 11.62 -9.97
CA ALA A 610 -20.04 11.16 -10.92
C ALA A 610 -19.53 11.27 -12.35
N ALA A 611 -18.83 12.35 -12.67
CA ALA A 611 -18.16 12.53 -13.96
C ALA A 611 -17.01 11.53 -14.14
N GLU A 612 -16.21 11.29 -13.10
CA GLU A 612 -15.12 10.31 -13.07
C GLU A 612 -15.63 8.91 -13.47
N LYS A 613 -16.65 8.43 -12.75
CA LYS A 613 -17.24 7.11 -13.01
C LYS A 613 -17.74 7.00 -14.45
N LYS A 614 -18.51 7.99 -14.90
CA LYS A 614 -19.14 8.00 -16.23
C LYS A 614 -18.09 8.00 -17.34
N THR A 615 -17.04 8.81 -17.17
CA THR A 615 -15.94 8.93 -18.13
C THR A 615 -15.14 7.64 -18.19
N GLY A 616 -14.75 7.06 -17.05
CA GLY A 616 -14.03 5.80 -17.04
C GLY A 616 -14.85 4.60 -17.53
N ASP A 617 -16.16 4.56 -17.25
CA ASP A 617 -17.08 3.56 -17.84
C ASP A 617 -17.04 3.61 -19.37
N PHE A 618 -17.07 4.82 -19.94
CA PHE A 618 -16.98 5.04 -21.38
C PHE A 618 -15.60 4.64 -21.94
N VAL A 619 -14.51 5.04 -21.29
CA VAL A 619 -13.14 4.69 -21.70
C VAL A 619 -12.92 3.17 -21.69
N ARG A 620 -13.34 2.47 -20.63
CA ARG A 620 -13.26 0.99 -20.58
C ARG A 620 -14.06 0.33 -21.69
N LYS A 621 -15.23 0.87 -22.05
CA LYS A 621 -16.01 0.38 -23.18
C LYS A 621 -15.20 0.48 -24.48
N LEU A 622 -14.53 1.61 -24.72
CA LEU A 622 -13.69 1.79 -25.91
C LEU A 622 -12.53 0.79 -25.95
N ILE A 623 -11.84 0.59 -24.82
CA ILE A 623 -10.73 -0.36 -24.69
C ILE A 623 -11.22 -1.79 -24.95
N ARG A 624 -12.29 -2.23 -24.25
CA ARG A 624 -12.82 -3.60 -24.37
C ARG A 624 -13.38 -3.91 -25.76
N SER A 625 -13.86 -2.89 -26.47
CA SER A 625 -14.31 -3.05 -27.87
C SER A 625 -13.15 -3.22 -28.87
N GLY A 626 -11.91 -2.91 -28.48
CA GLY A 626 -10.73 -2.90 -29.35
C GLY A 626 -10.62 -1.67 -30.25
N VAL A 627 -11.45 -0.64 -30.00
CA VAL A 627 -11.39 0.64 -30.72
C VAL A 627 -10.24 1.50 -30.24
N ALA A 628 -10.00 1.53 -28.92
CA ALA A 628 -8.85 2.21 -28.35
C ALA A 628 -7.56 1.42 -28.61
N THR A 629 -6.48 2.12 -28.94
CA THR A 629 -5.17 1.52 -29.24
C THR A 629 -4.11 1.84 -28.20
N ALA A 630 -4.26 2.98 -27.51
CA ALA A 630 -3.48 3.37 -26.35
C ALA A 630 -4.37 4.21 -25.44
N CYS A 631 -4.15 4.11 -24.14
CA CYS A 631 -4.83 4.92 -23.14
C CYS A 631 -3.83 5.28 -22.04
N HIS A 632 -3.96 6.50 -21.52
CA HIS A 632 -3.19 6.98 -20.37
C HIS A 632 -4.06 7.98 -19.60
N ASP A 633 -3.98 7.97 -18.28
CA ASP A 633 -4.61 9.00 -17.46
C ASP A 633 -3.87 10.35 -17.55
N LEU A 634 -4.38 11.37 -16.85
CA LEU A 634 -3.72 12.67 -16.71
C LEU A 634 -3.64 13.00 -15.22
N SER A 635 -2.44 12.88 -14.67
CA SER A 635 -2.16 13.18 -13.27
C SER A 635 -1.16 14.34 -13.16
N ASP A 636 -0.07 14.13 -12.43
CA ASP A 636 1.07 15.03 -12.26
C ASP A 636 1.56 15.61 -13.59
N GLY A 637 1.58 16.95 -13.67
CA GLY A 637 2.03 17.67 -14.87
C GLY A 637 1.04 17.73 -16.03
N GLY A 638 -0.15 17.13 -15.86
CA GLY A 638 -1.28 17.30 -16.76
C GLY A 638 -1.07 16.78 -18.18
N LEU A 639 -1.76 17.41 -19.13
CA LEU A 639 -1.84 16.97 -20.54
C LEU A 639 -0.46 16.87 -21.22
N GLY A 640 0.43 17.84 -20.96
CA GLY A 640 1.75 17.91 -21.58
C GLY A 640 2.64 16.74 -21.19
N VAL A 641 2.68 16.41 -19.90
CA VAL A 641 3.45 15.27 -19.38
C VAL A 641 2.87 13.95 -19.90
N ALA A 642 1.55 13.76 -19.81
CA ALA A 642 0.90 12.54 -20.30
C ALA A 642 1.18 12.30 -21.80
N LEU A 643 1.09 13.33 -22.65
CA LEU A 643 1.46 13.23 -24.07
C LEU A 643 2.92 12.85 -24.29
N ALA A 644 3.83 13.39 -23.49
CA ALA A 644 5.25 13.07 -23.57
C ALA A 644 5.54 11.62 -23.16
N GLU A 645 4.90 11.14 -22.09
CA GLU A 645 5.02 9.75 -21.64
C GLU A 645 4.49 8.76 -22.68
N MET A 646 3.32 9.04 -23.28
CA MET A 646 2.78 8.25 -24.39
C MET A 646 3.72 8.24 -25.61
N ALA A 647 4.32 9.40 -25.94
CA ALA A 647 5.26 9.53 -27.05
C ALA A 647 6.57 8.76 -26.81
N ILE A 648 7.13 8.83 -25.59
CA ILE A 648 8.32 8.10 -25.17
C ILE A 648 8.05 6.59 -25.24
N ALA A 649 6.96 6.12 -24.63
CA ALA A 649 6.63 4.70 -24.56
C ALA A 649 6.33 4.10 -25.94
N GLY A 650 5.73 4.87 -26.86
CA GLY A 650 5.46 4.44 -28.23
C GLY A 650 6.63 4.63 -29.19
N GLY A 651 7.59 5.50 -28.88
CA GLY A 651 8.62 5.94 -29.83
C GLY A 651 8.05 6.73 -31.01
N ILE A 652 6.85 7.30 -30.88
CA ILE A 652 6.09 7.98 -31.93
C ILE A 652 5.75 9.39 -31.43
N GLY A 653 5.93 10.40 -32.27
CA GLY A 653 5.56 11.77 -31.97
C GLY A 653 4.05 12.03 -32.03
N ALA A 654 3.67 13.29 -31.82
CA ALA A 654 2.29 13.74 -32.01
C ALA A 654 2.24 15.24 -32.33
N ASN A 655 1.20 15.65 -33.05
CA ASN A 655 0.90 17.06 -33.29
C ASN A 655 -0.43 17.43 -32.65
N ILE A 656 -0.38 18.33 -31.68
CA ILE A 656 -1.52 18.74 -30.84
C ILE A 656 -1.94 20.16 -31.23
N VAL A 657 -3.25 20.36 -31.33
CA VAL A 657 -3.87 21.64 -31.70
C VAL A 657 -4.21 22.42 -30.44
N ASP A 658 -3.81 23.69 -30.37
CA ASP A 658 -4.17 24.60 -29.27
C ASP A 658 -5.66 24.93 -29.24
N ILE A 659 -6.17 25.25 -28.05
CA ILE A 659 -7.39 26.05 -27.94
C ILE A 659 -6.99 27.51 -28.13
N GLU A 660 -7.62 28.17 -29.10
CA GLU A 660 -7.43 29.61 -29.31
C GLU A 660 -7.94 30.39 -28.10
N ASP A 661 -7.23 31.46 -27.73
CA ASP A 661 -7.58 32.36 -26.63
C ASP A 661 -7.64 31.74 -25.22
N HIS A 662 -7.08 30.53 -25.01
CA HIS A 662 -6.86 29.95 -23.69
C HIS A 662 -5.38 30.05 -23.26
N ASN A 663 -5.13 30.08 -21.95
CA ASN A 663 -3.77 30.14 -21.42
C ASN A 663 -3.05 28.79 -21.66
N PRO A 664 -1.96 28.75 -22.45
CA PRO A 664 -1.27 27.50 -22.77
C PRO A 664 -0.71 26.76 -21.54
N ILE A 665 -0.32 27.49 -20.49
CA ILE A 665 0.16 26.87 -19.24
C ILE A 665 -0.95 26.07 -18.57
N LEU A 666 -2.15 26.66 -18.44
CA LEU A 666 -3.32 25.96 -17.90
C LEU A 666 -3.71 24.78 -18.80
N GLN A 667 -3.70 24.97 -20.12
CA GLN A 667 -4.06 23.94 -21.08
C GLN A 667 -3.18 22.69 -20.97
N TYR A 668 -1.85 22.87 -20.85
CA TYR A 668 -0.90 21.76 -20.90
C TYR A 668 -0.50 21.23 -19.52
N PHE A 669 -0.45 22.07 -18.49
CA PHE A 669 0.05 21.68 -17.17
C PHE A 669 -1.01 21.73 -16.07
N GLY A 670 -2.27 22.05 -16.41
CA GLY A 670 -3.39 21.94 -15.48
C GLY A 670 -3.64 20.48 -15.10
N GLU A 671 -3.79 20.23 -13.80
CA GLU A 671 -3.93 18.90 -13.17
C GLU A 671 -5.41 18.59 -12.82
N ASP A 672 -6.34 19.01 -13.67
CA ASP A 672 -7.76 18.65 -13.58
C ASP A 672 -7.97 17.12 -13.61
N GLN A 673 -9.03 16.66 -12.95
CA GLN A 673 -9.25 15.23 -12.66
C GLN A 673 -10.27 14.61 -13.62
N GLY A 674 -10.34 13.26 -13.67
CA GLY A 674 -11.26 12.53 -14.54
C GLY A 674 -10.97 12.66 -16.04
N ARG A 675 -9.69 12.74 -16.41
CA ARG A 675 -9.23 12.90 -17.79
C ARG A 675 -8.42 11.69 -18.26
N TYR A 676 -8.59 11.34 -19.54
CA TYR A 676 -7.88 10.26 -20.22
C TYR A 676 -7.44 10.73 -21.61
N LEU A 677 -6.21 10.39 -22.01
CA LEU A 677 -5.77 10.44 -23.40
C LEU A 677 -5.99 9.08 -24.05
N VAL A 678 -6.73 9.07 -25.16
CA VAL A 678 -7.05 7.84 -25.88
C VAL A 678 -6.72 8.00 -27.36
N THR A 679 -5.93 7.06 -27.89
CA THR A 679 -5.76 6.92 -29.35
C THR A 679 -6.71 5.87 -29.89
N LEU A 680 -7.22 6.08 -31.10
CA LEU A 680 -8.21 5.18 -31.71
C LEU A 680 -7.71 4.60 -33.02
N ASN A 681 -8.12 3.36 -33.32
CA ASN A 681 -7.97 2.76 -34.64
C ASN A 681 -9.17 3.08 -35.55
N LEU A 682 -9.55 4.36 -35.63
CA LEU A 682 -10.69 4.83 -36.44
C LEU A 682 -10.25 5.85 -37.48
N ASP A 683 -10.96 5.87 -38.61
CA ASP A 683 -10.87 6.98 -39.57
C ASP A 683 -11.49 8.24 -38.93
N PRO A 684 -10.72 9.34 -38.78
CA PRO A 684 -11.23 10.60 -38.24
C PRO A 684 -12.39 11.21 -39.06
N GLN A 685 -12.59 10.77 -40.30
CA GLN A 685 -13.68 11.21 -41.18
C GLN A 685 -14.79 10.16 -41.36
N GLY A 686 -14.69 9.01 -40.69
CA GLY A 686 -15.63 7.91 -40.82
C GLY A 686 -16.89 8.06 -39.96
N ASP A 687 -17.93 7.29 -40.27
CA ASP A 687 -19.18 7.29 -39.50
C ASP A 687 -19.00 6.76 -38.07
N GLU A 688 -17.99 5.91 -37.83
CA GLU A 688 -17.73 5.29 -36.53
C GLU A 688 -17.25 6.30 -35.47
N ILE A 689 -16.37 7.25 -35.83
CA ILE A 689 -15.94 8.30 -34.89
C ILE A 689 -17.07 9.30 -34.62
N ALA A 690 -17.92 9.57 -35.63
CA ALA A 690 -19.12 10.39 -35.45
C ALA A 690 -20.13 9.74 -34.49
N ALA A 691 -20.29 8.42 -34.57
CA ALA A 691 -21.12 7.66 -33.63
C ALA A 691 -20.55 7.72 -32.20
N LEU A 692 -19.23 7.61 -32.04
CA LEU A 692 -18.56 7.75 -30.75
C LEU A 692 -18.80 9.13 -30.13
N TRP A 693 -18.65 10.22 -30.89
CA TRP A 693 -18.93 11.57 -30.38
C TRP A 693 -20.40 11.80 -30.04
N ASN A 694 -21.32 11.24 -30.82
CA ASN A 694 -22.75 11.30 -30.50
C ASN A 694 -23.06 10.56 -29.19
N GLU A 695 -22.43 9.40 -28.97
CA GLU A 695 -22.56 8.66 -27.71
C GLU A 695 -21.98 9.47 -26.54
N ALA A 696 -20.74 9.95 -26.64
CA ALA A 696 -20.09 10.77 -25.63
C ALA A 696 -20.96 11.99 -25.27
N LYS A 697 -21.49 12.70 -26.27
CA LYS A 697 -22.40 13.83 -26.09
C LYS A 697 -23.73 13.44 -25.42
N SER A 698 -24.31 12.30 -25.77
CA SER A 698 -25.53 11.79 -25.10
C SER A 698 -25.28 11.46 -23.63
N LEU A 699 -24.04 11.09 -23.31
CA LEU A 699 -23.53 10.89 -21.98
C LEU A 699 -22.96 12.20 -21.39
N GLY A 700 -23.06 13.37 -22.03
CA GLY A 700 -22.46 14.60 -21.50
C GLY A 700 -20.98 14.48 -21.12
N ILE A 701 -20.23 13.66 -21.86
CA ILE A 701 -18.78 13.48 -21.73
C ILE A 701 -18.13 14.31 -22.82
N GLU A 702 -17.21 15.20 -22.43
CA GLU A 702 -16.33 15.88 -23.39
C GLU A 702 -15.31 14.88 -23.94
N ALA A 703 -15.20 14.80 -25.26
CA ALA A 703 -14.25 13.91 -25.94
C ALA A 703 -13.63 14.56 -27.19
N PRO A 704 -13.11 15.80 -27.11
CA PRO A 704 -12.57 16.50 -28.26
C PRO A 704 -11.39 15.74 -28.89
N TRP A 705 -11.32 15.80 -30.22
CA TRP A 705 -10.07 15.54 -30.93
C TRP A 705 -9.08 16.67 -30.63
N ILE A 706 -7.89 16.30 -30.18
CA ILE A 706 -6.85 17.26 -29.81
C ILE A 706 -5.65 17.22 -30.74
N GLY A 707 -5.52 16.19 -31.57
CA GLY A 707 -4.35 16.02 -32.44
C GLY A 707 -4.22 14.62 -33.01
N THR A 708 -3.09 14.37 -33.67
CA THR A 708 -2.84 13.10 -34.36
C THR A 708 -1.42 12.61 -34.08
N THR A 709 -1.25 11.30 -33.89
CA THR A 709 0.06 10.67 -33.72
C THR A 709 0.86 10.68 -35.01
N GLY A 710 2.19 10.78 -34.93
CA GLY A 710 3.08 10.66 -36.09
C GLY A 710 4.41 11.37 -35.91
N GLY A 711 5.37 11.02 -36.79
CA GLY A 711 6.71 11.59 -36.77
C GLY A 711 7.53 11.18 -35.55
N THR A 712 8.60 11.92 -35.29
CA THR A 712 9.57 11.69 -34.20
C THR A 712 9.64 12.88 -33.24
N GLU A 713 8.66 13.77 -33.30
CA GLU A 713 8.60 15.00 -32.51
C GLU A 713 7.23 15.15 -31.87
N LEU A 714 7.20 15.62 -30.63
CA LEU A 714 6.00 16.09 -29.97
C LEU A 714 5.87 17.61 -30.19
N ILE A 715 4.75 18.01 -30.79
CA ILE A 715 4.43 19.40 -31.10
C ILE A 715 3.18 19.77 -30.30
N LEU A 716 3.35 20.67 -29.33
CA LEU A 716 2.28 21.18 -28.48
C LEU A 716 1.83 22.54 -29.01
N GLY A 717 0.87 22.54 -29.94
CA GLY A 717 0.31 23.75 -30.50
C GLY A 717 1.37 24.60 -31.22
N LYS A 718 1.55 25.84 -30.76
CA LYS A 718 2.55 26.77 -31.31
C LYS A 718 3.94 26.65 -30.67
N ALA A 719 4.13 25.76 -29.69
CA ALA A 719 5.41 25.57 -29.03
C ALA A 719 6.48 25.00 -29.95
N ARG A 720 7.76 25.13 -29.55
CA ARG A 720 8.88 24.46 -30.24
C ARG A 720 8.64 22.94 -30.24
N ALA A 721 8.86 22.29 -31.38
CA ALA A 721 8.89 20.84 -31.48
C ALA A 721 10.00 20.25 -30.60
N VAL A 722 9.66 19.25 -29.78
CA VAL A 722 10.62 18.50 -28.96
C VAL A 722 10.73 17.09 -29.51
N SER A 723 11.94 16.66 -29.85
CA SER A 723 12.11 15.31 -30.38
C SER A 723 11.81 14.26 -29.32
N VAL A 724 11.25 13.11 -29.72
CA VAL A 724 11.04 11.98 -28.80
C VAL A 724 12.36 11.55 -28.16
N ALA A 725 13.47 11.61 -28.89
CA ALA A 725 14.80 11.33 -28.35
C ALA A 725 15.23 12.30 -27.24
N GLU A 726 14.93 13.59 -27.38
CA GLU A 726 15.19 14.63 -26.35
C GLU A 726 14.33 14.37 -25.10
N LEU A 727 13.04 14.07 -25.29
CA LEU A 727 12.12 13.69 -24.21
C LEU A 727 12.60 12.43 -23.47
N THR A 728 12.93 11.36 -24.21
CA THR A 728 13.46 10.12 -23.64
C THR A 728 14.75 10.36 -22.87
N HIS A 729 15.66 11.17 -23.42
CA HIS A 729 16.90 11.49 -22.72
C HIS A 729 16.64 12.24 -21.42
N ALA A 730 15.77 13.26 -21.41
CA ALA A 730 15.41 13.99 -20.19
C ALA A 730 14.78 13.04 -19.15
N HIS A 731 13.79 12.25 -19.56
CA HIS A 731 13.05 11.33 -18.70
C HIS A 731 13.94 10.25 -18.06
N GLU A 732 14.84 9.65 -18.83
CA GLU A 732 15.66 8.50 -18.39
C GLU A 732 16.92 8.91 -17.62
N SER A 733 17.38 10.17 -17.72
CA SER A 733 18.72 10.53 -17.23
C SER A 733 18.79 10.87 -15.75
N TRP A 734 17.69 11.37 -15.15
CA TRP A 734 17.73 11.92 -13.80
C TRP A 734 18.15 10.88 -12.74
N PHE A 735 17.44 9.75 -12.65
CA PHE A 735 17.65 8.75 -11.61
C PHE A 735 19.05 8.11 -11.67
N PRO A 736 19.54 7.64 -12.85
CA PRO A 736 20.90 7.11 -12.97
C PRO A 736 21.97 8.16 -12.61
N SER A 737 21.79 9.41 -13.06
CA SER A 737 22.73 10.49 -12.74
C SER A 737 22.75 10.78 -11.24
N TYR A 738 21.57 10.87 -10.62
CA TYR A 738 21.40 11.08 -9.19
C TYR A 738 22.07 9.99 -8.37
N MET A 739 21.92 8.71 -8.74
CA MET A 739 22.50 7.61 -7.98
C MET A 739 24.02 7.44 -8.21
N SER A 740 24.56 7.94 -9.33
CA SER A 740 25.97 7.81 -9.68
C SER A 740 26.91 8.89 -9.11
N ALA A 741 26.36 10.01 -8.65
CA ALA A 741 27.14 11.18 -8.21
C ALA A 741 27.86 10.99 -6.85
#